data_AF-A0A3E2YS16-F1
#
_entry.id   AF-A0A3E2YS16-F1
#
_cell.length_a   1.000
_cell.length_b   1.000
_cell.length_c   1.000
_cell.angle_alpha   90.00
_cell.angle_beta   90.00
_cell.angle_gamma   90.00
#
_symmetry.space_group_name_H-M   'P 1'
#
loop_
_entity.id
_entity.type
_entity.pdbx_description
1 polymer ?
#
loop_
_entity_poly.entity_id
_entity_poly.type
_entity_poly.pdbx_seq_one_letter_code
_entity_poly.pdbx_strand_id
1 'polypeptide(L)'
;MVDVPGMYADAVRDERDALWRLVDQARVLAKAGDLAGLRDLAGEVRRRLATGDSLDRTGGHLGANMADISAALDDVYDGAFPVRDPDDPAEVLDAPWPTVRRAAMLASAVDRVGWPTPPLEPLAERAIAANDVRLLRLLVLTPLGRAGRETVVRIMDALHAAGALDVEVIEKAFADDAYLGRAIGGEPRAGGAGASTPAGCAPVVRDHFDALAWRLTSPPEPDWDELPEVLVPRGLRFALRALDRPHDRRMAERFGPAELTDDERSALVEHLRDRTAEERRYAFELRLPAGDAEVLLPVLGLPGAVPLLRLVLATAATEAVRQDRAAILAAVRQAGDDGARRLLELCPSEVVAAALGWNRAAVEKRVKRNALSGIAAFGLLPLAGGETVLDRYLALREVAKRGPRLGPNRRHSHAAAVAVALDHLAQVAGLPDADRLEWDCEARIATEAPGDWRIADYTVGVRLSDADPVLTVSRAGRTLKSVPATVRADPRYADVREHQERLREQARRMRTGMIERLVATGGTLTPDELLRLRRLPAGRAMLPALIWQDRAGTIGLLDQIALDGPVTAAHPFLLYERRLLAHWQAELVRRRIRQPVKQAFRELYLLTPAERDAVDVSRRFAGHPVDGRVAGQLLSGRGWSTHGGYDEHQATRPVTAELTAALACELHGYFGGGDVVVGELRFLAAGSVVPLAEVPPVAFSEVMRDLDLVVSVAGTEPHGYASPPHAASRAQLLAALIDDLGLARVTVDGASAVVRGSRATYRVHLNSGSIHVEPGGYLCVVPASFGDTAHRSLFLPFADEDRMTSVILSKVLLLNEDEKITDPAILAQLDVPA
;
A
#
# COMPACT_ATOMS: atom_id res chain seq x y z
N MET A 1 23.74 -49.45 10.42
CA MET A 1 22.64 -48.47 10.59
C MET A 1 23.03 -47.53 11.70
N VAL A 2 23.01 -46.23 11.47
CA VAL A 2 23.32 -45.20 12.47
C VAL A 2 22.01 -44.55 12.90
N ASP A 3 21.76 -44.56 14.21
CA ASP A 3 20.77 -43.74 14.91
C ASP A 3 19.33 -43.76 14.36
N VAL A 4 18.80 -44.96 14.08
CA VAL A 4 17.39 -45.14 13.65
C VAL A 4 16.51 -45.42 14.88
N PRO A 5 15.46 -44.62 15.15
CA PRO A 5 14.50 -44.90 16.23
C PRO A 5 13.88 -46.29 16.07
N GLY A 6 13.70 -47.01 17.18
CA GLY A 6 13.24 -48.41 17.17
C GLY A 6 11.93 -48.64 16.40
N MET A 7 11.03 -47.66 16.35
CA MET A 7 9.77 -47.73 15.59
C MET A 7 9.94 -47.72 14.06
N TYR A 8 11.07 -47.24 13.54
CA TYR A 8 11.38 -47.19 12.10
C TYR A 8 12.43 -48.21 11.68
N ALA A 9 13.05 -48.94 12.62
CA ALA A 9 14.19 -49.81 12.35
C ALA A 9 13.88 -50.94 11.37
N ASP A 10 12.67 -51.54 11.47
CA ASP A 10 12.26 -52.60 10.55
C ASP A 10 11.86 -52.03 9.18
N ALA A 11 11.16 -50.89 9.13
CA ALA A 11 10.82 -50.22 7.87
C ALA A 11 12.07 -49.79 7.08
N VAL A 12 13.10 -49.25 7.76
CA VAL A 12 14.38 -48.90 7.14
C VAL A 12 15.10 -50.16 6.61
N ARG A 13 15.01 -51.28 7.34
CA ARG A 13 15.61 -52.55 6.90
C ARG A 13 14.92 -53.09 5.65
N ASP A 14 13.58 -53.11 5.65
CA ASP A 14 12.78 -53.58 4.52
C ASP A 14 13.03 -52.75 3.25
N GLU A 15 13.14 -51.43 3.37
CA GLU A 15 13.48 -50.58 2.22
C GLU A 15 14.91 -50.80 1.73
N ARG A 16 15.88 -50.96 2.63
CA ARG A 16 17.25 -51.32 2.23
C ARG A 16 17.31 -52.65 1.49
N ASP A 17 16.62 -53.68 1.97
CA ASP A 17 16.57 -54.99 1.33
C ASP A 17 15.88 -54.95 -0.05
N ALA A 18 14.89 -54.08 -0.21
CA ALA A 18 14.27 -53.85 -1.51
C ALA A 18 15.19 -53.08 -2.47
N LEU A 19 15.93 -52.08 -1.98
CA LEU A 19 16.92 -51.35 -2.78
C LEU A 19 18.07 -52.27 -3.23
N TRP A 20 18.55 -53.18 -2.37
CA TRP A 20 19.55 -54.18 -2.77
C TRP A 20 19.06 -55.10 -3.88
N ARG A 21 17.78 -55.49 -3.89
CA ARG A 21 17.19 -56.23 -5.02
C ARG A 21 17.24 -55.44 -6.32
N LEU A 22 17.01 -54.12 -6.26
CA LEU A 22 17.15 -53.24 -7.43
C LEU A 22 18.62 -53.09 -7.86
N VAL A 23 19.57 -53.04 -6.93
CA VAL A 23 21.02 -53.07 -7.24
C VAL A 23 21.39 -54.34 -8.00
N ASP A 24 20.92 -55.50 -7.53
CA ASP A 24 21.22 -56.77 -8.20
C ASP A 24 20.57 -56.85 -9.58
N GLN A 25 19.35 -56.32 -9.74
CA GLN A 25 18.72 -56.16 -11.04
C GLN A 25 19.55 -55.23 -11.95
N ALA A 26 20.07 -54.12 -11.43
CA ALA A 26 20.92 -53.20 -12.19
C ALA A 26 22.21 -53.89 -12.66
N ARG A 27 22.85 -54.71 -11.81
CA ARG A 27 24.02 -55.51 -12.18
C ARG A 27 23.72 -56.50 -13.31
N VAL A 28 22.55 -57.15 -13.28
CA VAL A 28 22.11 -58.07 -14.33
C VAL A 28 21.95 -57.34 -15.66
N LEU A 29 21.25 -56.19 -15.65
CA LEU A 29 21.05 -55.38 -16.86
C LEU A 29 22.37 -54.83 -17.41
N ALA A 30 23.26 -54.34 -16.54
CA ALA A 30 24.58 -53.87 -16.93
C ALA A 30 25.43 -54.98 -17.57
N LYS A 31 25.41 -56.19 -17.00
CA LYS A 31 26.10 -57.35 -17.58
C LYS A 31 25.52 -57.78 -18.93
N ALA A 32 24.22 -57.58 -19.13
CA ALA A 32 23.54 -57.85 -20.40
C ALA A 32 23.75 -56.74 -21.45
N GLY A 33 24.34 -55.59 -21.08
CA GLY A 33 24.48 -54.42 -21.95
C GLY A 33 23.15 -53.71 -22.23
N ASP A 34 22.12 -53.95 -21.41
CA ASP A 34 20.79 -53.34 -21.58
C ASP A 34 20.75 -51.94 -20.96
N LEU A 35 21.21 -50.96 -21.74
CA LEU A 35 21.24 -49.56 -21.33
C LEU A 35 19.84 -48.96 -21.18
N ALA A 36 18.84 -49.43 -21.95
CA ALA A 36 17.47 -48.93 -21.86
C ALA A 36 16.83 -49.39 -20.54
N GLY A 37 16.94 -50.67 -20.22
CA GLY A 37 16.47 -51.21 -18.94
C GLY A 37 17.14 -50.55 -17.73
N LEU A 38 18.43 -50.18 -17.84
CA LEU A 38 19.11 -49.41 -16.80
C LEU A 38 18.55 -47.99 -16.62
N ARG A 39 18.17 -47.30 -17.70
CA ARG A 39 17.54 -45.97 -17.61
C ARG A 39 16.18 -46.04 -16.90
N ASP A 40 15.36 -47.05 -17.23
CA ASP A 40 14.07 -47.27 -16.60
C ASP A 40 14.21 -47.63 -15.11
N LEU A 41 15.15 -48.53 -14.80
CA LEU A 41 15.43 -48.96 -13.43
C LEU A 41 15.93 -47.81 -12.56
N ALA A 42 16.74 -46.89 -13.10
CA ALA A 42 17.19 -45.71 -12.37
C ALA A 42 16.01 -44.82 -11.94
N GLY A 43 15.00 -44.66 -12.80
CA GLY A 43 13.76 -43.94 -12.47
C GLY A 43 13.00 -44.61 -11.34
N GLU A 44 12.91 -45.94 -11.37
CA GLU A 44 12.26 -46.73 -10.31
C GLU A 44 13.00 -46.62 -8.97
N VAL A 45 14.33 -46.73 -8.98
CA VAL A 45 15.14 -46.56 -7.78
C VAL A 45 14.93 -45.18 -7.17
N ARG A 46 14.92 -44.11 -7.97
CA ARG A 46 14.67 -42.74 -7.47
C ARG A 46 13.28 -42.57 -6.85
N ARG A 47 12.23 -43.05 -7.51
CA ARG A 47 10.86 -43.01 -6.95
C ARG A 47 10.80 -43.75 -5.61
N ARG A 48 11.41 -44.94 -5.55
CA ARG A 48 11.45 -45.72 -4.33
C ARG A 48 12.22 -45.02 -3.21
N LEU A 49 13.33 -44.34 -3.51
CA LEU A 49 14.06 -43.55 -2.53
C LEU A 49 13.22 -42.38 -1.99
N ALA A 50 12.53 -41.65 -2.86
CA ALA A 50 11.66 -40.54 -2.45
C ALA A 50 10.52 -41.00 -1.54
N THR A 51 9.84 -42.09 -1.89
CA THR A 51 8.76 -42.66 -1.07
C THR A 51 9.29 -43.32 0.20
N GLY A 52 10.43 -44.00 0.09
CA GLY A 52 11.10 -44.74 1.16
C GLY A 52 11.59 -43.84 2.28
N ASP A 53 12.12 -42.65 1.97
CA ASP A 53 12.63 -41.68 2.93
C ASP A 53 11.56 -40.71 3.47
N SER A 54 10.28 -40.96 3.18
CA SER A 54 9.17 -40.14 3.67
C SER A 54 8.99 -40.23 5.19
N LEU A 55 8.48 -39.15 5.79
CA LEU A 55 8.18 -39.07 7.23
C LEU A 55 7.24 -40.18 7.69
N ASP A 56 6.27 -40.54 6.86
CA ASP A 56 5.26 -41.54 7.17
C ASP A 56 5.78 -42.98 7.10
N ARG A 57 6.90 -43.21 6.38
CA ARG A 57 7.41 -44.57 6.11
C ARG A 57 8.63 -44.91 6.94
N THR A 58 9.70 -44.11 6.87
CA THR A 58 10.94 -44.35 7.62
C THR A 58 11.33 -43.20 8.53
N GLY A 59 10.48 -42.16 8.64
CA GLY A 59 10.78 -40.98 9.44
C GLY A 59 11.91 -40.12 8.89
N GLY A 60 12.30 -40.29 7.62
CA GLY A 60 13.45 -39.60 7.02
C GLY A 60 14.82 -40.19 7.38
N HIS A 61 14.86 -41.45 7.83
CA HIS A 61 16.10 -42.10 8.28
C HIS A 61 16.73 -43.04 7.22
N LEU A 62 16.10 -43.23 6.06
CA LEU A 62 16.64 -44.10 4.99
C LEU A 62 17.88 -43.47 4.34
N GLY A 63 17.85 -42.16 4.07
CA GLY A 63 18.96 -41.42 3.45
C GLY A 63 20.27 -41.49 4.23
N ALA A 64 20.23 -41.42 5.56
CA ALA A 64 21.42 -41.55 6.42
C ALA A 64 21.98 -42.99 6.47
N ASN A 65 21.23 -43.96 5.96
CA ASN A 65 21.50 -45.38 6.08
C ASN A 65 21.52 -46.05 4.71
N MET A 66 22.15 -45.45 3.70
CA MET A 66 22.23 -46.04 2.35
C MET A 66 23.57 -45.87 1.64
N ALA A 67 24.62 -45.43 2.33
CA ALA A 67 25.93 -45.15 1.72
C ALA A 67 26.53 -46.36 0.94
N ASP A 68 26.35 -47.57 1.46
CA ASP A 68 26.77 -48.83 0.81
C ASP A 68 25.97 -49.14 -0.46
N ILE A 69 24.66 -48.89 -0.44
CA ILE A 69 23.76 -49.06 -1.59
C ILE A 69 24.07 -48.01 -2.66
N SER A 70 24.25 -46.75 -2.27
CA SER A 70 24.66 -45.66 -3.16
C SER A 70 25.97 -45.98 -3.86
N ALA A 71 26.99 -46.44 -3.13
CA ALA A 71 28.26 -46.85 -3.72
C ALA A 71 28.10 -47.99 -4.74
N ALA A 72 27.27 -48.99 -4.42
CA ALA A 72 27.02 -50.10 -5.34
C ALA A 72 26.26 -49.70 -6.61
N LEU A 73 25.33 -48.74 -6.52
CA LEU A 73 24.66 -48.15 -7.68
C LEU A 73 25.67 -47.33 -8.50
N ASP A 74 26.50 -46.53 -7.83
CA ASP A 74 27.51 -45.71 -8.49
C ASP A 74 28.47 -46.57 -9.32
N ASP A 75 28.96 -47.68 -8.78
CA ASP A 75 29.82 -48.63 -9.51
C ASP A 75 29.14 -49.19 -10.77
N VAL A 76 27.86 -49.55 -10.67
CA VAL A 76 27.09 -50.12 -11.80
C VAL A 76 26.89 -49.06 -12.89
N TYR A 77 26.47 -47.85 -12.52
CA TYR A 77 26.15 -46.81 -13.49
C TYR A 77 27.40 -46.13 -14.07
N ASP A 78 28.49 -45.96 -13.31
CA ASP A 78 29.77 -45.48 -13.87
C ASP A 78 30.39 -46.51 -14.82
N GLY A 79 30.19 -47.82 -14.57
CA GLY A 79 30.63 -48.87 -15.47
C GLY A 79 29.80 -48.97 -16.75
N ALA A 80 28.48 -48.88 -16.65
CA ALA A 80 27.56 -49.01 -17.79
C ALA A 80 27.51 -47.76 -18.67
N PHE A 81 27.73 -46.58 -18.08
CA PHE A 81 27.77 -45.29 -18.77
C PHE A 81 29.15 -44.68 -18.53
N PRO A 82 30.17 -44.97 -19.34
CA PRO A 82 31.49 -44.34 -19.19
C PRO A 82 31.53 -42.94 -19.83
N VAL A 83 32.13 -41.96 -19.13
CA VAL A 83 32.46 -40.63 -19.69
C VAL A 83 33.81 -40.73 -20.40
N ARG A 84 33.86 -40.39 -21.70
CA ARG A 84 35.07 -40.45 -22.52
C ARG A 84 35.79 -39.11 -22.53
N ASP A 85 35.03 -38.03 -22.63
CA ASP A 85 35.51 -36.66 -22.53
C ASP A 85 34.89 -35.96 -21.31
N PRO A 86 35.64 -35.82 -20.19
CA PRO A 86 35.15 -35.11 -19.01
C PRO A 86 34.90 -33.61 -19.23
N ASP A 87 35.44 -33.03 -20.29
CA ASP A 87 35.26 -31.61 -20.63
C ASP A 87 34.02 -31.38 -21.51
N ASP A 88 33.39 -32.44 -22.06
CA ASP A 88 32.08 -32.38 -22.73
C ASP A 88 30.94 -32.52 -21.71
N PRO A 89 30.20 -31.43 -21.40
CA PRO A 89 29.10 -31.50 -20.45
C PRO A 89 27.98 -32.43 -20.88
N ALA A 90 27.79 -32.67 -22.18
CA ALA A 90 26.75 -33.60 -22.65
C ALA A 90 27.08 -35.06 -22.28
N GLU A 91 28.35 -35.47 -22.32
CA GLU A 91 28.75 -36.81 -21.88
C GLU A 91 28.65 -36.99 -20.36
N VAL A 92 28.92 -35.92 -19.59
CA VAL A 92 28.77 -35.94 -18.13
C VAL A 92 27.30 -36.08 -17.73
N LEU A 93 26.40 -35.35 -18.42
CA LEU A 93 24.96 -35.31 -18.12
C LEU A 93 24.15 -36.48 -18.68
N ASP A 94 24.62 -37.15 -19.73
CA ASP A 94 23.98 -38.34 -20.32
C ASP A 94 24.20 -39.60 -19.48
N ALA A 95 23.63 -39.57 -18.27
CA ALA A 95 23.58 -40.72 -17.39
C ALA A 95 22.25 -40.74 -16.64
N PRO A 96 21.62 -41.91 -16.49
CA PRO A 96 20.35 -42.01 -15.78
C PRO A 96 20.53 -41.97 -14.26
N TRP A 97 21.75 -41.94 -13.72
CA TRP A 97 22.01 -41.97 -12.28
C TRP A 97 23.09 -40.95 -11.88
N PRO A 98 22.87 -40.16 -10.81
CA PRO A 98 23.78 -39.08 -10.43
C PRO A 98 24.92 -39.58 -9.53
N THR A 99 25.94 -40.21 -10.12
CA THR A 99 27.09 -40.74 -9.35
C THR A 99 27.92 -39.63 -8.72
N VAL A 100 28.60 -39.93 -7.60
CA VAL A 100 29.52 -38.98 -6.95
C VAL A 100 30.61 -38.50 -7.92
N ARG A 101 31.11 -39.40 -8.78
CA ARG A 101 32.11 -39.10 -9.79
C ARG A 101 31.61 -38.05 -10.79
N ARG A 102 30.39 -38.20 -11.29
CA ARG A 102 29.78 -37.26 -12.24
C ARG A 102 29.38 -35.94 -11.60
N ALA A 103 28.88 -35.97 -10.37
CA ALA A 103 28.62 -34.74 -9.63
C ALA A 103 29.91 -33.90 -9.47
N ALA A 104 31.05 -34.54 -9.22
CA ALA A 104 32.35 -33.87 -9.16
C ALA A 104 32.80 -33.31 -10.52
N MET A 105 32.62 -34.07 -11.61
CA MET A 105 32.91 -33.60 -12.98
C MET A 105 32.04 -32.37 -13.33
N LEU A 106 30.73 -32.46 -13.07
CA LEU A 106 29.80 -31.37 -13.31
C LEU A 106 30.13 -30.12 -12.48
N ALA A 107 30.44 -30.31 -11.19
CA ALA A 107 30.86 -29.22 -10.30
C ALA A 107 32.13 -28.52 -10.80
N SER A 108 33.08 -29.26 -11.38
CA SER A 108 34.25 -28.69 -12.04
C SER A 108 33.88 -27.89 -13.29
N ALA A 109 32.97 -28.42 -14.12
CA ALA A 109 32.52 -27.80 -15.37
C ALA A 109 31.74 -26.48 -15.18
N VAL A 110 31.24 -26.20 -13.96
CA VAL A 110 30.52 -24.97 -13.59
C VAL A 110 31.24 -24.12 -12.54
N ASP A 111 32.49 -24.43 -12.20
CA ASP A 111 33.30 -23.71 -11.19
C ASP A 111 32.65 -23.65 -9.79
N ARG A 112 32.08 -24.78 -9.34
CA ARG A 112 31.38 -24.95 -8.05
C ARG A 112 31.85 -26.21 -7.31
N VAL A 113 33.15 -26.38 -7.16
CA VAL A 113 33.76 -27.55 -6.49
C VAL A 113 33.22 -27.73 -5.07
N GLY A 114 32.81 -28.95 -4.72
CA GLY A 114 32.34 -29.32 -3.38
C GLY A 114 30.83 -29.16 -3.13
N TRP A 115 30.06 -28.73 -4.13
CA TRP A 115 28.60 -28.65 -4.02
C TRP A 115 27.95 -30.00 -4.43
N PRO A 116 27.11 -30.62 -3.58
CA PRO A 116 26.51 -31.93 -3.87
C PRO A 116 25.50 -31.89 -5.02
N THR A 117 24.87 -30.73 -5.26
CA THR A 117 23.95 -30.47 -6.38
C THR A 117 24.37 -29.15 -7.05
N PRO A 118 25.26 -29.18 -8.05
CA PRO A 118 25.75 -27.97 -8.68
C PRO A 118 24.66 -27.26 -9.51
N PRO A 119 24.68 -25.91 -9.56
CA PRO A 119 23.77 -25.11 -10.39
C PRO A 119 24.04 -25.35 -11.89
N LEU A 120 22.99 -25.55 -12.67
CA LEU A 120 23.08 -25.80 -14.11
C LEU A 120 23.02 -24.52 -14.97
N GLU A 121 22.79 -23.36 -14.35
CA GLU A 121 22.64 -22.07 -15.05
C GLU A 121 23.80 -21.76 -16.01
N PRO A 122 25.09 -21.91 -15.64
CA PRO A 122 26.19 -21.59 -16.55
C PRO A 122 26.27 -22.50 -17.78
N LEU A 123 25.77 -23.74 -17.68
CA LEU A 123 25.68 -24.67 -18.81
C LEU A 123 24.48 -24.35 -19.69
N ALA A 124 23.34 -24.06 -19.08
CA ALA A 124 22.14 -23.66 -19.80
C ALA A 124 22.38 -22.41 -20.64
N GLU A 125 23.03 -21.38 -20.10
CA GLU A 125 23.31 -20.15 -20.83
C GLU A 125 24.22 -20.38 -22.05
N ARG A 126 25.26 -21.23 -21.90
CA ARG A 126 26.13 -21.62 -23.01
C ARG A 126 25.38 -22.42 -24.07
N ALA A 127 24.57 -23.40 -23.66
CA ALA A 127 23.80 -24.25 -24.55
C ALA A 127 22.75 -23.46 -25.35
N ILE A 128 22.06 -22.52 -24.69
CA ILE A 128 21.09 -21.61 -25.32
C ILE A 128 21.80 -20.74 -26.36
N ALA A 129 22.93 -20.12 -25.99
CA ALA A 129 23.69 -19.25 -26.90
C ALA A 129 24.24 -20.01 -28.13
N ALA A 130 24.61 -21.28 -27.96
CA ALA A 130 25.10 -22.14 -29.02
C ALA A 130 23.97 -22.84 -29.83
N ASN A 131 22.71 -22.72 -29.40
CA ASN A 131 21.59 -23.52 -29.91
C ASN A 131 21.88 -25.03 -29.90
N ASP A 132 22.55 -25.51 -28.85
CA ASP A 132 22.92 -26.93 -28.70
C ASP A 132 21.72 -27.75 -28.18
N VAL A 133 20.90 -28.23 -29.12
CA VAL A 133 19.70 -29.02 -28.83
C VAL A 133 20.00 -30.26 -27.97
N ARG A 134 21.15 -30.92 -28.19
CA ARG A 134 21.52 -32.13 -27.45
C ARG A 134 21.75 -31.78 -25.98
N LEU A 135 22.57 -30.76 -25.71
CA LEU A 135 22.87 -30.34 -24.34
C LEU A 135 21.64 -29.75 -23.64
N LEU A 136 20.82 -28.96 -24.35
CA LEU A 136 19.57 -28.40 -23.81
C LEU A 136 18.59 -29.48 -23.35
N ARG A 137 18.40 -30.55 -24.12
CA ARG A 137 17.57 -31.69 -23.71
C ARG A 137 18.12 -32.36 -22.46
N LEU A 138 19.43 -32.63 -22.45
CA LEU A 138 20.09 -33.28 -21.32
C LEU A 138 19.98 -32.45 -20.03
N LEU A 139 20.06 -31.12 -20.12
CA LEU A 139 19.92 -30.24 -18.96
C LEU A 139 18.56 -30.32 -18.26
N VAL A 140 17.48 -30.73 -18.97
CA VAL A 140 16.16 -30.97 -18.38
C VAL A 140 16.02 -32.43 -17.93
N LEU A 141 16.52 -33.37 -18.72
CA LEU A 141 16.32 -34.80 -18.46
C LEU A 141 17.26 -35.38 -17.39
N THR A 142 18.39 -34.72 -17.15
CA THR A 142 19.44 -35.22 -16.27
C THR A 142 19.01 -35.23 -14.81
N PRO A 143 19.36 -36.27 -14.04
CA PRO A 143 19.23 -36.26 -12.59
C PRO A 143 20.40 -35.52 -11.89
N LEU A 144 21.37 -34.98 -12.65
CA LEU A 144 22.57 -34.33 -12.12
C LEU A 144 22.40 -32.81 -12.04
N GLY A 145 22.67 -32.24 -10.86
CA GLY A 145 22.59 -30.80 -10.64
C GLY A 145 21.14 -30.29 -10.55
N ARG A 146 21.00 -28.97 -10.52
CA ARG A 146 19.68 -28.32 -10.46
C ARG A 146 19.65 -27.05 -11.31
N ALA A 147 18.61 -26.90 -12.12
CA ALA A 147 18.30 -25.65 -12.79
C ALA A 147 17.16 -24.94 -12.05
N GLY A 148 17.27 -23.62 -11.87
CA GLY A 148 16.15 -22.80 -11.41
C GLY A 148 15.00 -22.78 -12.42
N ARG A 149 13.78 -22.54 -11.93
CA ARG A 149 12.53 -22.50 -12.72
C ARG A 149 12.65 -21.64 -13.99
N GLU A 150 13.16 -20.42 -13.87
CA GLU A 150 13.33 -19.50 -15.00
C GLU A 150 14.29 -20.05 -16.07
N THR A 151 15.34 -20.74 -15.63
CA THR A 151 16.32 -21.34 -16.52
C THR A 151 15.72 -22.52 -17.28
N VAL A 152 14.90 -23.34 -16.62
CA VAL A 152 14.15 -24.42 -17.27
C VAL A 152 13.21 -23.87 -18.35
N VAL A 153 12.46 -22.79 -18.05
CA VAL A 153 11.60 -22.13 -19.04
C VAL A 153 12.41 -21.63 -20.25
N ARG A 154 13.55 -20.99 -20.02
CA ARG A 154 14.44 -20.54 -21.12
C ARG A 154 14.99 -21.69 -21.97
N ILE A 155 15.31 -22.84 -21.35
CA ILE A 155 15.74 -24.04 -22.08
C ILE A 155 14.59 -24.57 -22.94
N MET A 156 13.37 -24.66 -22.38
CA MET A 156 12.19 -25.11 -23.11
C MET A 156 11.85 -24.18 -24.29
N ASP A 157 12.00 -22.87 -24.12
CA ASP A 157 11.85 -21.89 -25.21
C ASP A 157 12.88 -22.09 -26.32
N ALA A 158 14.15 -22.32 -25.97
CA ALA A 158 15.19 -22.60 -26.95
C ALA A 158 14.92 -23.91 -27.70
N LEU A 159 14.50 -24.96 -27.01
CA LEU A 159 14.08 -26.23 -27.62
C LEU A 159 12.85 -26.06 -28.52
N HIS A 160 11.88 -25.25 -28.11
CA HIS A 160 10.70 -24.94 -28.90
C HIS A 160 11.08 -24.19 -30.18
N ALA A 161 11.92 -23.16 -30.08
CA ALA A 161 12.42 -22.40 -31.23
C ALA A 161 13.21 -23.28 -32.22
N ALA A 162 13.88 -24.32 -31.72
CA ALA A 162 14.58 -25.31 -32.53
C ALA A 162 13.68 -26.45 -33.07
N GLY A 163 12.38 -26.48 -32.73
CA GLY A 163 11.46 -27.55 -33.11
C GLY A 163 11.74 -28.89 -32.43
N ALA A 164 12.43 -28.88 -31.29
CA ALA A 164 12.94 -30.06 -30.58
C ALA A 164 12.36 -30.25 -29.16
N LEU A 165 11.38 -29.43 -28.76
CA LEU A 165 10.62 -29.61 -27.53
C LEU A 165 9.57 -30.71 -27.72
N ASP A 166 9.65 -31.77 -26.92
CA ASP A 166 8.74 -32.92 -26.98
C ASP A 166 8.13 -33.24 -25.61
N VAL A 167 7.26 -34.26 -25.60
CA VAL A 167 6.52 -34.69 -24.42
C VAL A 167 7.43 -35.18 -23.29
N GLU A 168 8.55 -35.81 -23.61
CA GLU A 168 9.50 -36.34 -22.62
C GLU A 168 10.12 -35.20 -21.81
N VAL A 169 10.60 -34.16 -22.49
CA VAL A 169 11.16 -32.97 -21.84
C VAL A 169 10.11 -32.25 -21.00
N ILE A 170 8.89 -32.09 -21.51
CA ILE A 170 7.80 -31.39 -20.81
C ILE A 170 7.38 -32.16 -19.56
N GLU A 171 7.06 -33.45 -19.68
CA GLU A 171 6.61 -34.27 -18.56
C GLU A 171 7.70 -34.33 -17.47
N LYS A 172 8.98 -34.48 -17.86
CA LYS A 172 10.09 -34.46 -16.91
C LYS A 172 10.23 -33.12 -16.19
N ALA A 173 10.11 -31.99 -16.90
CA ALA A 173 10.22 -30.67 -16.30
C ALA A 173 9.13 -30.42 -15.24
N PHE A 174 7.90 -30.89 -15.49
CA PHE A 174 6.81 -30.78 -14.52
C PHE A 174 6.89 -31.79 -13.38
N ALA A 175 7.47 -32.97 -13.61
CA ALA A 175 7.75 -33.92 -12.55
C ALA A 175 8.76 -33.34 -11.53
N ASP A 176 9.72 -32.53 -12.00
CA ASP A 176 10.71 -31.88 -11.14
C ASP A 176 10.20 -30.59 -10.47
N ASP A 177 9.31 -29.85 -11.13
CA ASP A 177 8.65 -28.65 -10.61
C ASP A 177 7.19 -28.58 -11.03
N ALA A 178 6.29 -29.08 -10.18
CA ALA A 178 4.86 -29.07 -10.44
C ALA A 178 4.30 -27.66 -10.68
N TYR A 179 4.97 -26.61 -10.17
CA TYR A 179 4.54 -25.20 -10.30
C TYR A 179 5.19 -24.46 -11.47
N LEU A 180 5.93 -25.16 -12.35
CA LEU A 180 6.61 -24.58 -13.52
C LEU A 180 5.64 -23.79 -14.42
N GLY A 181 4.36 -24.17 -14.45
CA GLY A 181 3.30 -23.53 -15.21
C GLY A 181 3.11 -22.04 -14.90
N ARG A 182 3.43 -21.59 -13.67
CA ARG A 182 3.39 -20.17 -13.31
C ARG A 182 4.36 -19.34 -14.15
N ALA A 183 5.60 -19.81 -14.27
CA ALA A 183 6.64 -19.11 -15.02
C ALA A 183 6.38 -19.20 -16.53
N ILE A 184 5.91 -20.36 -17.03
CA ILE A 184 5.53 -20.52 -18.45
C ILE A 184 4.37 -19.58 -18.82
N GLY A 185 3.35 -19.48 -17.96
CA GLY A 185 2.18 -18.63 -18.18
C GLY A 185 2.44 -17.13 -17.96
N GLY A 186 3.64 -16.75 -17.51
CA GLY A 186 3.98 -15.36 -17.24
C GLY A 186 3.32 -14.78 -15.98
N GLU A 187 2.85 -15.64 -15.06
CA GLU A 187 2.30 -15.18 -13.79
C GLU A 187 3.40 -14.51 -12.94
N PRO A 188 3.12 -13.34 -12.33
CA PRO A 188 4.07 -12.72 -11.44
C PRO A 188 4.40 -13.64 -10.27
N ARG A 189 5.63 -13.55 -9.76
CA ARG A 189 5.95 -14.05 -8.42
C ARG A 189 4.93 -13.47 -7.43
N ALA A 190 4.59 -14.20 -6.37
CA ALA A 190 3.91 -13.59 -5.23
C ALA A 190 4.76 -12.38 -4.76
N GLY A 191 4.28 -11.16 -5.03
CA GLY A 191 5.00 -9.91 -4.76
C GLY A 191 5.83 -9.29 -5.91
N GLY A 192 5.71 -9.74 -7.16
CA GLY A 192 6.34 -9.11 -8.34
C GLY A 192 5.37 -8.25 -9.16
N ALA A 193 5.84 -7.13 -9.71
CA ALA A 193 5.03 -6.24 -10.56
C ALA A 193 5.12 -6.62 -12.04
N GLY A 194 3.95 -6.75 -12.68
CA GLY A 194 3.78 -7.07 -14.10
C GLY A 194 3.77 -8.57 -14.39
N ALA A 195 2.76 -9.02 -15.14
CA ALA A 195 2.82 -10.33 -15.79
C ALA A 195 4.02 -10.31 -16.76
N SER A 196 5.00 -11.20 -16.58
CA SER A 196 6.02 -11.39 -17.59
C SER A 196 5.34 -11.91 -18.86
N THR A 197 5.87 -11.58 -20.04
CA THR A 197 5.35 -12.18 -21.27
C THR A 197 5.39 -13.71 -21.15
N PRO A 198 4.29 -14.43 -21.46
CA PRO A 198 4.31 -15.89 -21.46
C PRO A 198 5.46 -16.42 -22.30
N ALA A 199 6.04 -17.54 -21.88
CA ALA A 199 7.11 -18.20 -22.61
C ALA A 199 6.67 -18.53 -24.04
N GLY A 200 7.60 -18.47 -25.00
CA GLY A 200 7.30 -18.81 -26.40
C GLY A 200 6.77 -20.23 -26.57
N CYS A 201 7.22 -21.16 -25.73
CA CYS A 201 6.78 -22.55 -25.71
C CYS A 201 5.41 -22.77 -25.05
N ALA A 202 4.80 -21.75 -24.42
CA ALA A 202 3.57 -21.90 -23.64
C ALA A 202 2.41 -22.56 -24.41
N PRO A 203 2.13 -22.22 -25.69
CA PRO A 203 1.05 -22.87 -26.45
C PRO A 203 1.26 -24.38 -26.62
N VAL A 204 2.48 -24.81 -26.96
CA VAL A 204 2.82 -26.23 -27.14
C VAL A 204 2.76 -26.98 -25.83
N VAL A 205 3.26 -26.38 -24.75
CA VAL A 205 3.16 -26.96 -23.40
C VAL A 205 1.69 -27.16 -22.99
N ARG A 206 0.83 -26.18 -23.29
CA ARG A 206 -0.60 -26.27 -23.02
C ARG A 206 -1.27 -27.38 -23.82
N ASP A 207 -0.91 -27.59 -25.10
CA ASP A 207 -1.45 -28.69 -25.91
C ASP A 207 -1.11 -30.06 -25.29
N HIS A 208 0.14 -30.25 -24.87
CA HIS A 208 0.57 -31.47 -24.20
C HIS A 208 -0.09 -31.66 -22.84
N PHE A 209 -0.21 -30.60 -22.05
CA PHE A 209 -0.92 -30.62 -20.78
C PHE A 209 -2.38 -31.02 -20.95
N ASP A 210 -3.09 -30.47 -21.95
CA ASP A 210 -4.49 -30.82 -22.20
C ASP A 210 -4.63 -32.32 -22.57
N ALA A 211 -3.71 -32.88 -23.35
CA ALA A 211 -3.70 -34.31 -23.65
C ALA A 211 -3.41 -35.17 -22.40
N LEU A 212 -2.41 -34.79 -21.61
CA LEU A 212 -2.02 -35.45 -20.36
C LEU A 212 -3.16 -35.42 -19.33
N ALA A 213 -3.72 -34.24 -19.07
CA ALA A 213 -4.82 -34.04 -18.13
C ALA A 213 -6.03 -34.90 -18.52
N TRP A 214 -6.35 -34.98 -19.82
CA TRP A 214 -7.41 -35.85 -20.28
C TRP A 214 -7.09 -37.33 -20.03
N ARG A 215 -5.88 -37.78 -20.34
CA ARG A 215 -5.42 -39.17 -20.14
C ARG A 215 -5.48 -39.58 -18.67
N LEU A 216 -4.84 -38.81 -17.78
CA LEU A 216 -4.69 -39.15 -16.35
C LEU A 216 -6.02 -39.10 -15.58
N THR A 217 -7.00 -38.32 -16.06
CA THR A 217 -8.29 -38.16 -15.38
C THR A 217 -9.46 -38.89 -16.04
N SER A 218 -9.20 -39.61 -17.14
CA SER A 218 -10.22 -40.47 -17.77
C SER A 218 -10.54 -41.75 -16.99
N PRO A 219 -9.59 -42.42 -16.31
CA PRO A 219 -9.87 -43.58 -15.48
C PRO A 219 -10.86 -43.30 -14.32
N PRO A 220 -11.45 -44.35 -13.71
CA PRO A 220 -12.31 -44.20 -12.53
C PRO A 220 -11.58 -43.59 -11.32
N GLU A 221 -10.31 -43.97 -11.13
CA GLU A 221 -9.39 -43.39 -10.15
C GLU A 221 -8.37 -42.54 -10.89
N PRO A 222 -8.50 -41.19 -10.88
CA PRO A 222 -7.54 -40.31 -11.54
C PRO A 222 -6.18 -40.35 -10.87
N ASP A 223 -5.12 -40.34 -11.68
CA ASP A 223 -3.76 -40.14 -11.19
C ASP A 223 -3.47 -38.64 -11.12
N TRP A 224 -3.59 -38.10 -9.92
CA TRP A 224 -3.39 -36.68 -9.68
C TRP A 224 -1.95 -36.30 -9.36
N ASP A 225 -1.12 -37.26 -8.95
CA ASP A 225 0.25 -36.99 -8.50
C ASP A 225 1.16 -36.72 -9.70
N GLU A 226 0.81 -37.27 -10.87
CA GLU A 226 1.49 -37.01 -12.15
C GLU A 226 0.97 -35.77 -12.89
N LEU A 227 -0.08 -35.10 -12.39
CA LEU A 227 -0.68 -33.95 -13.09
C LEU A 227 0.02 -32.63 -12.67
N PRO A 228 0.56 -31.85 -13.64
CA PRO A 228 1.16 -30.54 -13.36
C PRO A 228 0.26 -29.60 -12.57
N GLU A 229 0.79 -28.89 -11.58
CA GLU A 229 0.03 -27.93 -10.78
C GLU A 229 -0.14 -26.57 -11.50
N VAL A 230 -1.18 -25.82 -11.12
CA VAL A 230 -1.49 -24.44 -11.59
C VAL A 230 -1.98 -24.31 -13.03
N LEU A 231 -1.59 -25.18 -13.96
CA LEU A 231 -2.10 -25.09 -15.34
C LEU A 231 -3.61 -25.35 -15.40
N VAL A 232 -4.32 -24.45 -16.07
CA VAL A 232 -5.75 -24.56 -16.36
C VAL A 232 -5.92 -25.19 -17.75
N PRO A 233 -6.67 -26.29 -17.89
CA PRO A 233 -6.82 -26.93 -19.19
C PRO A 233 -7.76 -26.14 -20.10
N ARG A 234 -7.65 -26.37 -21.40
CA ARG A 234 -8.53 -25.77 -22.41
C ARG A 234 -9.60 -26.74 -22.90
N GLY A 235 -10.78 -26.18 -23.08
CA GLY A 235 -11.84 -26.76 -23.86
C GLY A 235 -13.00 -27.30 -23.04
N LEU A 236 -14.17 -27.31 -23.66
CA LEU A 236 -15.46 -27.62 -23.03
C LEU A 236 -15.49 -28.99 -22.36
N ARG A 237 -14.76 -29.97 -22.90
CA ARG A 237 -14.70 -31.34 -22.38
C ARG A 237 -14.29 -31.41 -20.90
N PHE A 238 -13.45 -30.51 -20.42
CA PHE A 238 -13.00 -30.49 -19.02
C PHE A 238 -14.06 -29.91 -18.09
N ALA A 239 -14.71 -28.81 -18.51
CA ALA A 239 -15.82 -28.23 -17.76
C ALA A 239 -17.00 -29.21 -17.64
N LEU A 240 -17.33 -29.93 -18.72
CA LEU A 240 -18.37 -30.97 -18.70
C LEU A 240 -17.97 -32.15 -17.80
N ARG A 241 -16.72 -32.57 -17.82
CA ARG A 241 -16.23 -33.63 -16.91
C ARG A 241 -16.35 -33.24 -15.43
N ALA A 242 -16.06 -31.99 -15.09
CA ALA A 242 -16.26 -31.47 -13.74
C ALA A 242 -17.75 -31.40 -13.37
N LEU A 243 -18.60 -31.04 -14.32
CA LEU A 243 -20.06 -31.00 -14.15
C LEU A 243 -20.66 -32.39 -13.90
N ASP A 244 -20.20 -33.41 -14.63
CA ASP A 244 -20.69 -34.79 -14.52
C ASP A 244 -20.20 -35.52 -13.25
N ARG A 245 -19.24 -34.94 -12.50
CA ARG A 245 -18.70 -35.50 -11.24
C ARG A 245 -18.81 -34.49 -10.07
N PRO A 246 -20.03 -34.13 -9.63
CA PRO A 246 -20.25 -33.08 -8.63
C PRO A 246 -19.72 -33.40 -7.22
N HIS A 247 -19.45 -34.67 -6.93
CA HIS A 247 -18.90 -35.10 -5.64
C HIS A 247 -17.36 -35.15 -5.61
N ASP A 248 -16.70 -34.97 -6.76
CA ASP A 248 -15.24 -34.94 -6.85
C ASP A 248 -14.76 -33.48 -6.76
N ARG A 249 -14.43 -33.07 -5.53
CA ARG A 249 -13.97 -31.70 -5.25
C ARG A 249 -12.69 -31.34 -6.01
N ARG A 250 -11.76 -32.29 -6.18
CA ARG A 250 -10.50 -32.03 -6.90
C ARG A 250 -10.79 -31.85 -8.40
N MET A 251 -11.70 -32.63 -8.96
CA MET A 251 -12.17 -32.43 -10.34
C MET A 251 -12.82 -31.05 -10.54
N ALA A 252 -13.69 -30.64 -9.62
CA ALA A 252 -14.35 -29.34 -9.65
C ALA A 252 -13.35 -28.17 -9.62
N GLU A 253 -12.41 -28.19 -8.68
CA GLU A 253 -11.41 -27.12 -8.51
C GLU A 253 -10.44 -27.06 -9.70
N ARG A 254 -10.06 -28.20 -10.26
CA ARG A 254 -9.05 -28.28 -11.33
C ARG A 254 -9.60 -28.00 -12.72
N PHE A 255 -10.81 -28.47 -13.02
CA PHE A 255 -11.35 -28.46 -14.39
C PHE A 255 -12.63 -27.65 -14.54
N GLY A 256 -13.31 -27.29 -13.45
CA GLY A 256 -14.39 -26.31 -13.47
C GLY A 256 -13.99 -24.99 -14.14
N PRO A 257 -12.80 -24.44 -13.81
CA PRO A 257 -12.31 -23.20 -14.41
C PRO A 257 -11.70 -23.32 -15.82
N ALA A 258 -11.87 -24.46 -16.51
CA ALA A 258 -11.24 -24.69 -17.83
C ALA A 258 -11.46 -23.50 -18.80
N GLU A 259 -10.43 -23.14 -19.55
CA GLU A 259 -10.53 -22.02 -20.48
C GLU A 259 -11.40 -22.40 -21.69
N LEU A 260 -12.39 -21.58 -22.00
CA LEU A 260 -13.36 -21.81 -23.08
C LEU A 260 -13.28 -20.70 -24.12
N THR A 261 -13.46 -21.07 -25.38
CA THR A 261 -13.74 -20.11 -26.46
C THR A 261 -15.17 -19.56 -26.37
N ASP A 262 -15.50 -18.53 -27.16
CA ASP A 262 -16.88 -18.01 -27.24
C ASP A 262 -17.87 -19.08 -27.74
N ASP A 263 -17.45 -19.91 -28.70
CA ASP A 263 -18.26 -21.00 -29.24
C ASP A 263 -18.47 -22.09 -28.19
N GLU A 264 -17.45 -22.41 -27.39
CA GLU A 264 -17.54 -23.38 -26.32
C GLU A 264 -18.38 -22.89 -25.13
N ARG A 265 -18.29 -21.61 -24.78
CA ARG A 265 -19.20 -20.98 -23.81
C ARG A 265 -20.65 -21.08 -24.30
N SER A 266 -20.90 -20.80 -25.58
CA SER A 266 -22.22 -20.94 -26.18
C SER A 266 -22.71 -22.38 -26.13
N ALA A 267 -21.85 -23.35 -26.45
CA ALA A 267 -22.17 -24.77 -26.37
C ALA A 267 -22.43 -25.25 -24.93
N LEU A 268 -21.72 -24.72 -23.94
CA LEU A 268 -22.00 -24.98 -22.52
C LEU A 268 -23.40 -24.48 -22.13
N VAL A 269 -23.77 -23.28 -22.57
CA VAL A 269 -25.11 -22.72 -22.34
C VAL A 269 -26.19 -23.62 -22.96
N GLU A 270 -26.00 -24.06 -24.21
CA GLU A 270 -26.90 -25.00 -24.88
C GLU A 270 -27.02 -26.32 -24.10
N HIS A 271 -25.90 -26.90 -23.69
CA HIS A 271 -25.85 -28.14 -22.91
C HIS A 271 -26.63 -28.05 -21.58
N LEU A 272 -26.66 -26.87 -20.97
CA LEU A 272 -27.31 -26.63 -19.69
C LEU A 272 -28.81 -26.32 -19.79
N ARG A 273 -29.38 -26.10 -20.99
CA ARG A 273 -30.80 -25.73 -21.14
C ARG A 273 -31.76 -26.79 -20.62
N ASP A 274 -31.45 -28.06 -20.90
CA ASP A 274 -32.31 -29.19 -20.52
C ASP A 274 -31.91 -29.82 -19.17
N ARG A 275 -30.91 -29.25 -18.48
CA ARG A 275 -30.42 -29.71 -17.18
C ARG A 275 -31.28 -29.14 -16.03
N THR A 276 -31.21 -29.81 -14.89
CA THR A 276 -31.93 -29.39 -13.67
C THR A 276 -31.45 -28.03 -13.17
N ALA A 277 -32.25 -27.38 -12.30
CA ALA A 277 -31.86 -26.11 -11.70
C ALA A 277 -30.61 -26.23 -10.81
N GLU A 278 -30.43 -27.38 -10.15
CA GLU A 278 -29.26 -27.69 -9.31
C GLU A 278 -28.00 -27.82 -10.16
N GLU A 279 -28.05 -28.56 -11.28
CA GLU A 279 -26.92 -28.68 -12.21
C GLU A 279 -26.53 -27.34 -12.83
N ARG A 280 -27.52 -26.50 -13.20
CA ARG A 280 -27.25 -25.14 -13.71
C ARG A 280 -26.58 -24.25 -12.67
N ARG A 281 -27.00 -24.36 -11.40
CA ARG A 281 -26.37 -23.65 -10.28
C ARG A 281 -24.94 -24.12 -10.05
N TYR A 282 -24.73 -25.43 -10.04
CA TYR A 282 -23.41 -26.02 -9.86
C TYR A 282 -22.46 -25.62 -11.01
N ALA A 283 -22.94 -25.62 -12.26
CA ALA A 283 -22.18 -25.11 -13.40
C ALA A 283 -21.77 -23.64 -13.22
N PHE A 284 -22.66 -22.79 -12.71
CA PHE A 284 -22.34 -21.40 -12.39
C PHE A 284 -21.23 -21.30 -11.34
N GLU A 285 -21.32 -22.07 -10.26
CA GLU A 285 -20.31 -22.11 -9.20
C GLU A 285 -18.94 -22.57 -9.73
N LEU A 286 -18.92 -23.59 -10.60
CA LEU A 286 -17.70 -24.06 -11.28
C LEU A 286 -17.04 -23.01 -12.17
N ARG A 287 -17.84 -22.13 -12.80
CA ARG A 287 -17.36 -21.09 -13.71
C ARG A 287 -16.96 -19.79 -13.02
N LEU A 288 -17.32 -19.57 -11.75
CA LEU A 288 -16.97 -18.35 -11.02
C LEU A 288 -15.46 -18.06 -11.03
N PRO A 289 -14.56 -19.03 -10.75
CA PRO A 289 -13.12 -18.80 -10.79
C PRO A 289 -12.57 -18.54 -12.20
N ALA A 290 -13.25 -19.01 -13.25
CA ALA A 290 -12.87 -18.72 -14.64
C ALA A 290 -13.19 -17.29 -15.08
N GLY A 291 -13.98 -16.54 -14.30
CA GLY A 291 -14.34 -15.16 -14.61
C GLY A 291 -15.37 -14.99 -15.73
N ASP A 292 -15.94 -16.09 -16.25
CA ASP A 292 -16.91 -16.06 -17.35
C ASP A 292 -18.32 -16.57 -16.97
N ALA A 293 -18.57 -16.78 -15.68
CA ALA A 293 -19.85 -17.26 -15.15
C ALA A 293 -21.08 -16.40 -15.55
N GLU A 294 -20.87 -15.14 -15.94
CA GLU A 294 -21.94 -14.26 -16.43
C GLU A 294 -22.68 -14.82 -17.66
N VAL A 295 -22.01 -15.63 -18.49
CA VAL A 295 -22.62 -16.27 -19.66
C VAL A 295 -23.72 -17.28 -19.28
N LEU A 296 -23.71 -17.76 -18.04
CA LEU A 296 -24.69 -18.73 -17.52
C LEU A 296 -25.91 -18.06 -16.87
N LEU A 297 -25.91 -16.74 -16.70
CA LEU A 297 -27.05 -16.03 -16.10
C LEU A 297 -28.38 -16.21 -16.87
N PRO A 298 -28.43 -16.27 -18.21
CA PRO A 298 -29.68 -16.53 -18.94
C PRO A 298 -30.30 -17.90 -18.62
N VAL A 299 -29.50 -18.98 -18.53
CA VAL A 299 -30.02 -20.33 -18.21
C VAL A 299 -30.45 -20.46 -16.75
N LEU A 300 -29.95 -19.58 -15.87
CA LEU A 300 -30.42 -19.41 -14.49
C LEU A 300 -31.70 -18.55 -14.40
N GLY A 301 -32.16 -17.95 -15.50
CA GLY A 301 -33.28 -17.02 -15.52
C GLY A 301 -32.94 -15.65 -14.92
N LEU A 302 -31.69 -15.21 -15.05
CA LEU A 302 -31.14 -13.96 -14.52
C LEU A 302 -30.45 -13.08 -15.60
N PRO A 303 -30.97 -12.96 -16.84
CA PRO A 303 -30.25 -12.28 -17.94
C PRO A 303 -29.94 -10.80 -17.66
N GLY A 304 -30.74 -10.11 -16.84
CA GLY A 304 -30.51 -8.72 -16.44
C GLY A 304 -29.46 -8.53 -15.33
N ALA A 305 -28.94 -9.61 -14.74
CA ALA A 305 -28.09 -9.56 -13.56
C ALA A 305 -26.59 -9.41 -13.86
N VAL A 306 -26.17 -9.38 -15.13
CA VAL A 306 -24.75 -9.27 -15.54
C VAL A 306 -24.05 -8.08 -14.89
N PRO A 307 -24.58 -6.83 -14.94
CA PRO A 307 -23.91 -5.70 -14.29
C PRO A 307 -23.80 -5.86 -12.77
N LEU A 308 -24.79 -6.49 -12.15
CA LEU A 308 -24.80 -6.72 -10.71
C LEU A 308 -23.76 -7.77 -10.30
N LEU A 309 -23.62 -8.84 -11.07
CA LEU A 309 -22.59 -9.87 -10.83
C LEU A 309 -21.20 -9.27 -10.91
N ARG A 310 -20.92 -8.45 -11.92
CA ARG A 310 -19.63 -7.75 -12.04
C ARG A 310 -19.31 -6.88 -10.82
N LEU A 311 -20.30 -6.13 -10.31
CA LEU A 311 -20.14 -5.36 -9.08
C LEU A 311 -19.88 -6.25 -7.86
N VAL A 312 -20.63 -7.35 -7.71
CA VAL A 312 -20.45 -8.31 -6.61
C VAL A 312 -19.03 -8.90 -6.63
N LEU A 313 -18.54 -9.35 -7.78
CA LEU A 313 -17.20 -9.94 -7.92
C LEU A 313 -16.10 -8.90 -7.65
N ALA A 314 -16.28 -7.64 -8.08
CA ALA A 314 -15.35 -6.56 -7.76
C ALA A 314 -15.28 -6.26 -6.25
N THR A 315 -16.37 -6.49 -5.50
CA THR A 315 -16.41 -6.25 -4.04
C THR A 315 -15.74 -7.34 -3.21
N ALA A 316 -15.64 -8.57 -3.73
CA ALA A 316 -15.18 -9.74 -2.97
C ALA A 316 -13.67 -9.72 -2.64
N ALA A 317 -12.89 -8.89 -3.35
CA ALA A 317 -11.43 -8.84 -3.26
C ALA A 317 -10.88 -7.95 -2.12
N THR A 318 -11.70 -7.14 -1.44
CA THR A 318 -11.20 -6.10 -0.52
C THR A 318 -12.15 -5.78 0.65
N GLU A 319 -11.68 -5.83 1.90
CA GLU A 319 -12.53 -5.77 3.10
C GLU A 319 -13.18 -4.40 3.43
N ALA A 320 -12.72 -3.30 2.82
CA ALA A 320 -13.28 -1.97 3.03
C ALA A 320 -12.98 -1.03 1.85
N VAL A 321 -13.58 -1.30 0.69
CA VAL A 321 -13.46 -0.44 -0.50
C VAL A 321 -14.73 0.40 -0.69
N ARG A 322 -14.54 1.64 -1.16
CA ARG A 322 -15.62 2.55 -1.56
C ARG A 322 -16.40 1.94 -2.72
N GLN A 323 -17.72 1.98 -2.62
CA GLN A 323 -18.65 1.41 -3.58
C GLN A 323 -19.55 2.51 -4.11
N ASP A 324 -19.87 2.45 -5.40
CA ASP A 324 -20.82 3.38 -6.01
C ASP A 324 -22.25 2.86 -5.79
N ARG A 325 -22.96 3.52 -4.87
CA ARG A 325 -24.35 3.21 -4.55
C ARG A 325 -25.27 3.38 -5.76
N ALA A 326 -25.04 4.39 -6.59
CA ALA A 326 -25.88 4.64 -7.76
C ALA A 326 -25.71 3.53 -8.80
N ALA A 327 -24.48 3.07 -9.02
CA ALA A 327 -24.18 1.92 -9.88
C ALA A 327 -24.85 0.63 -9.37
N ILE A 328 -24.76 0.36 -8.05
CA ILE A 328 -25.45 -0.80 -7.44
C ILE A 328 -26.96 -0.71 -7.66
N LEU A 329 -27.58 0.42 -7.37
CA LEU A 329 -29.02 0.58 -7.54
C LEU A 329 -29.45 0.50 -9.02
N ALA A 330 -28.64 0.99 -9.95
CA ALA A 330 -28.90 0.85 -11.37
C ALA A 330 -28.85 -0.61 -11.82
N ALA A 331 -27.82 -1.35 -11.40
CA ALA A 331 -27.67 -2.77 -11.69
C ALA A 331 -28.82 -3.60 -11.10
N VAL A 332 -29.28 -3.28 -9.89
CA VAL A 332 -30.43 -3.94 -9.25
C VAL A 332 -31.73 -3.62 -9.99
N ARG A 333 -31.95 -2.37 -10.43
CA ARG A 333 -33.12 -2.03 -11.27
C ARG A 333 -33.15 -2.82 -12.59
N GLN A 334 -31.99 -3.10 -13.17
CA GLN A 334 -31.88 -3.91 -14.40
C GLN A 334 -32.12 -5.40 -14.14
N ALA A 335 -31.65 -5.93 -13.01
CA ALA A 335 -31.87 -7.32 -12.60
C ALA A 335 -33.30 -7.58 -12.10
N GLY A 336 -33.97 -6.57 -11.55
CA GLY A 336 -35.17 -6.69 -10.73
C GLY A 336 -34.86 -7.20 -9.32
N ASP A 337 -35.69 -6.83 -8.34
CA ASP A 337 -35.47 -7.19 -6.92
C ASP A 337 -35.34 -8.70 -6.69
N ASP A 338 -36.20 -9.51 -7.33
CA ASP A 338 -36.15 -10.96 -7.20
C ASP A 338 -34.93 -11.56 -7.92
N GLY A 339 -34.54 -10.98 -9.05
CA GLY A 339 -33.32 -11.36 -9.76
C GLY A 339 -32.06 -11.06 -8.94
N ALA A 340 -32.02 -9.90 -8.28
CA ALA A 340 -30.94 -9.52 -7.39
C ALA A 340 -30.88 -10.41 -6.13
N ARG A 341 -32.02 -10.78 -5.52
CA ARG A 341 -32.04 -11.73 -4.39
C ARG A 341 -31.50 -13.09 -4.79
N ARG A 342 -31.99 -13.64 -5.90
CA ARG A 342 -31.52 -14.93 -6.43
C ARG A 342 -30.04 -14.89 -6.80
N LEU A 343 -29.53 -13.79 -7.36
CA LEU A 343 -28.09 -13.63 -7.59
C LEU A 343 -27.30 -13.63 -6.28
N LEU A 344 -27.74 -12.91 -5.25
CA LEU A 344 -27.05 -12.85 -3.96
C LEU A 344 -27.10 -14.18 -3.18
N GLU A 345 -28.06 -15.06 -3.47
CA GLU A 345 -28.07 -16.44 -2.98
C GLU A 345 -27.02 -17.33 -3.67
N LEU A 346 -26.65 -17.01 -4.92
CA LEU A 346 -25.58 -17.68 -5.67
C LEU A 346 -24.21 -17.11 -5.28
N CYS A 347 -24.10 -15.79 -5.21
CA CYS A 347 -22.88 -15.05 -4.93
C CYS A 347 -23.14 -13.95 -3.89
N PRO A 348 -23.00 -14.26 -2.58
CA PRO A 348 -23.30 -13.31 -1.52
C PRO A 348 -22.44 -12.05 -1.55
N SER A 349 -23.07 -10.88 -1.38
CA SER A 349 -22.37 -9.61 -1.17
C SER A 349 -23.01 -8.81 -0.05
N GLU A 350 -22.24 -8.54 0.99
CA GLU A 350 -22.70 -7.77 2.15
C GLU A 350 -23.00 -6.32 1.78
N VAL A 351 -22.17 -5.74 0.92
CA VAL A 351 -22.29 -4.34 0.48
C VAL A 351 -23.55 -4.16 -0.36
N VAL A 352 -23.77 -5.01 -1.38
CA VAL A 352 -24.95 -4.90 -2.24
C VAL A 352 -26.22 -5.07 -1.42
N ALA A 353 -26.26 -6.05 -0.53
CA ALA A 353 -27.38 -6.23 0.39
C ALA A 353 -27.59 -5.03 1.32
N ALA A 354 -26.52 -4.35 1.75
CA ALA A 354 -26.60 -3.14 2.57
C ALA A 354 -27.14 -1.94 1.80
N ALA A 355 -26.71 -1.73 0.55
CA ALA A 355 -27.22 -0.65 -0.31
C ALA A 355 -28.75 -0.71 -0.49
N LEU A 356 -29.29 -1.93 -0.51
CA LEU A 356 -30.72 -2.24 -0.61
C LEU A 356 -31.44 -2.31 0.74
N GLY A 357 -30.69 -2.27 1.85
CA GLY A 357 -31.22 -2.36 3.21
C GLY A 357 -31.64 -3.78 3.65
N TRP A 358 -31.34 -4.82 2.88
CA TRP A 358 -31.80 -6.20 3.11
C TRP A 358 -31.10 -6.90 4.29
N ASN A 359 -29.94 -6.41 4.75
CA ASN A 359 -29.13 -7.03 5.79
C ASN A 359 -28.84 -6.12 7.00
N ARG A 360 -29.66 -5.10 7.24
CA ARG A 360 -29.45 -4.09 8.32
C ARG A 360 -29.03 -4.71 9.66
N ALA A 361 -29.79 -5.67 10.17
CA ALA A 361 -29.51 -6.28 11.47
C ALA A 361 -28.13 -6.97 11.53
N ALA A 362 -27.70 -7.58 10.43
CA ALA A 362 -26.38 -8.21 10.34
C ALA A 362 -25.25 -7.17 10.32
N VAL A 363 -25.43 -6.10 9.55
CA VAL A 363 -24.48 -4.98 9.47
C VAL A 363 -24.33 -4.30 10.84
N GLU A 364 -25.44 -3.97 11.51
CA GLU A 364 -25.40 -3.36 12.86
C GLU A 364 -24.71 -4.25 13.89
N LYS A 365 -24.96 -5.57 13.86
CA LYS A 365 -24.27 -6.54 14.72
C LYS A 365 -22.75 -6.55 14.47
N ARG A 366 -22.32 -6.41 13.22
CA ARG A 366 -20.90 -6.36 12.83
C ARG A 366 -20.24 -5.04 13.23
N VAL A 367 -20.93 -3.91 13.11
CA VAL A 367 -20.47 -2.61 13.61
C VAL A 367 -20.19 -2.67 15.12
N LYS A 368 -21.09 -3.31 15.90
CA LYS A 368 -20.88 -3.51 17.35
C LYS A 368 -19.63 -4.35 17.66
N ARG A 369 -19.21 -5.21 16.74
CA ARG A 369 -18.01 -6.06 16.86
C ARG A 369 -16.75 -5.44 16.22
N ASN A 370 -16.83 -4.21 15.71
CA ASN A 370 -15.75 -3.53 14.97
C ASN A 370 -15.22 -4.36 13.78
N ALA A 371 -16.12 -5.04 13.06
CA ALA A 371 -15.79 -5.70 11.80
C ALA A 371 -15.74 -4.67 10.66
N LEU A 372 -14.66 -4.69 9.88
CA LEU A 372 -14.36 -3.66 8.88
C LEU A 372 -15.43 -3.58 7.78
N SER A 373 -15.81 -4.72 7.22
CA SER A 373 -16.88 -4.83 6.22
C SER A 373 -18.21 -4.28 6.73
N GLY A 374 -18.55 -4.57 7.99
CA GLY A 374 -19.77 -4.07 8.62
C GLY A 374 -19.75 -2.57 8.84
N ILE A 375 -18.60 -1.98 9.23
CA ILE A 375 -18.45 -0.52 9.35
C ILE A 375 -18.63 0.13 7.98
N ALA A 376 -17.92 -0.33 6.96
CA ALA A 376 -18.02 0.19 5.59
C ALA A 376 -19.47 0.10 5.05
N ALA A 377 -20.13 -1.05 5.23
CA ALA A 377 -21.51 -1.27 4.80
C ALA A 377 -22.54 -0.41 5.57
N PHE A 378 -22.25 -0.02 6.82
CA PHE A 378 -23.15 0.77 7.66
C PHE A 378 -23.45 2.15 7.08
N GLY A 379 -22.48 2.77 6.41
CA GLY A 379 -22.69 4.03 5.70
C GLY A 379 -23.62 3.91 4.49
N LEU A 380 -23.67 2.73 3.88
CA LEU A 380 -24.39 2.46 2.63
C LEU A 380 -25.86 2.08 2.85
N LEU A 381 -26.20 1.64 4.07
CA LEU A 381 -27.57 1.34 4.47
C LEU A 381 -28.46 2.59 4.27
N PRO A 382 -29.65 2.43 3.65
CA PRO A 382 -30.68 3.48 3.68
C PRO A 382 -30.93 4.00 5.10
N LEU A 383 -31.44 5.22 5.26
CA LEU A 383 -31.84 5.70 6.59
C LEU A 383 -33.09 4.95 7.06
N ALA A 384 -33.14 4.58 8.34
CA ALA A 384 -34.34 4.00 8.94
C ALA A 384 -35.44 5.07 9.09
N GLY A 385 -36.69 4.65 9.30
CA GLY A 385 -37.78 5.58 9.56
C GLY A 385 -37.49 6.47 10.78
N GLY A 386 -37.43 7.79 10.58
CA GLY A 386 -37.13 8.77 11.62
C GLY A 386 -35.64 9.00 11.91
N GLU A 387 -34.72 8.25 11.28
CA GLU A 387 -33.27 8.46 11.40
C GLU A 387 -32.82 9.57 10.46
N THR A 388 -32.01 10.51 10.97
CA THR A 388 -31.41 11.57 10.15
C THR A 388 -29.98 11.21 9.72
N VAL A 389 -29.48 11.89 8.68
CA VAL A 389 -28.05 11.81 8.28
C VAL A 389 -27.13 12.17 9.45
N LEU A 390 -27.53 13.13 10.29
CA LEU A 390 -26.75 13.55 11.45
C LEU A 390 -26.65 12.42 12.50
N ASP A 391 -27.72 11.67 12.74
CA ASP A 391 -27.71 10.54 13.67
C ASP A 391 -26.71 9.46 13.21
N ARG A 392 -26.74 9.11 11.91
CA ARG A 392 -25.80 8.14 11.33
C ARG A 392 -24.36 8.64 11.37
N TYR A 393 -24.14 9.93 11.10
CA TYR A 393 -22.83 10.57 11.22
C TYR A 393 -22.28 10.48 12.65
N LEU A 394 -23.09 10.85 13.65
CA LEU A 394 -22.70 10.77 15.06
C LEU A 394 -22.40 9.32 15.49
N ALA A 395 -23.19 8.36 15.02
CA ALA A 395 -22.92 6.93 15.27
C ALA A 395 -21.57 6.49 14.68
N LEU A 396 -21.23 6.92 13.46
CA LEU A 396 -19.92 6.65 12.85
C LEU A 396 -18.78 7.33 13.61
N ARG A 397 -19.00 8.51 14.19
CA ARG A 397 -18.03 9.18 15.07
C ARG A 397 -17.80 8.41 16.37
N GLU A 398 -18.84 7.83 16.95
CA GLU A 398 -18.69 6.95 18.11
C GLU A 398 -17.94 5.65 17.78
N VAL A 399 -18.10 5.12 16.56
CA VAL A 399 -17.27 4.01 16.07
C VAL A 399 -15.81 4.46 15.94
N ALA A 400 -15.54 5.61 15.33
CA ALA A 400 -14.20 6.16 15.16
C ALA A 400 -13.42 6.29 16.48
N LYS A 401 -14.09 6.68 17.57
CA LYS A 401 -13.50 6.81 18.92
C LYS A 401 -12.97 5.49 19.50
N ARG A 402 -13.42 4.34 19.01
CA ARG A 402 -12.93 3.02 19.44
C ARG A 402 -11.58 2.67 18.81
N GLY A 403 -11.29 3.25 17.65
CA GLY A 403 -10.09 3.01 16.86
C GLY A 403 -8.80 3.06 17.68
N PRO A 404 -8.47 4.16 18.40
CA PRO A 404 -7.22 4.31 19.12
C PRO A 404 -6.87 3.21 20.14
N ARG A 405 -7.86 2.44 20.62
CA ARG A 405 -7.68 1.32 21.56
C ARG A 405 -7.29 0.00 20.88
N LEU A 406 -7.27 -0.04 19.55
CA LEU A 406 -6.94 -1.23 18.74
C LEU A 406 -5.42 -1.33 18.50
N GLY A 407 -4.93 -2.51 18.10
CA GLY A 407 -3.52 -2.70 17.72
C GLY A 407 -3.13 -1.91 16.46
N PRO A 408 -1.82 -1.65 16.21
CA PRO A 408 -1.34 -0.79 15.12
C PRO A 408 -1.98 -1.04 13.74
N ASN A 409 -1.95 -2.29 13.25
CA ASN A 409 -2.51 -2.64 11.95
C ASN A 409 -4.04 -2.50 11.94
N ARG A 410 -4.70 -2.94 13.02
CA ARG A 410 -6.16 -2.88 13.16
C ARG A 410 -6.68 -1.45 13.26
N ARG A 411 -5.92 -0.51 13.84
CA ARG A 411 -6.25 0.93 13.88
C ARG A 411 -6.40 1.52 12.49
N HIS A 412 -5.48 1.17 11.60
CA HIS A 412 -5.44 1.71 10.24
C HIS A 412 -6.64 1.22 9.42
N SER A 413 -6.83 -0.10 9.33
CA SER A 413 -7.96 -0.67 8.60
C SER A 413 -9.31 -0.24 9.19
N HIS A 414 -9.40 -0.03 10.51
CA HIS A 414 -10.58 0.52 11.15
C HIS A 414 -10.85 1.99 10.74
N ALA A 415 -9.83 2.85 10.71
CA ALA A 415 -9.97 4.23 10.26
C ALA A 415 -10.39 4.30 8.78
N ALA A 416 -9.78 3.45 7.93
CA ALA A 416 -10.16 3.32 6.52
C ALA A 416 -11.62 2.89 6.36
N ALA A 417 -12.07 1.89 7.12
CA ALA A 417 -13.47 1.45 7.10
C ALA A 417 -14.44 2.56 7.53
N VAL A 418 -14.09 3.38 8.52
CA VAL A 418 -14.90 4.55 8.92
C VAL A 418 -14.93 5.61 7.81
N ALA A 419 -13.80 5.89 7.16
CA ALA A 419 -13.74 6.83 6.04
C ALA A 419 -14.63 6.38 4.88
N VAL A 420 -14.55 5.11 4.50
CA VAL A 420 -15.44 4.50 3.48
C VAL A 420 -16.90 4.58 3.91
N ALA A 421 -17.21 4.34 5.18
CA ALA A 421 -18.57 4.47 5.69
C ALA A 421 -19.09 5.91 5.62
N LEU A 422 -18.25 6.91 5.89
CA LEU A 422 -18.63 8.33 5.74
C LEU A 422 -18.86 8.69 4.27
N ASP A 423 -18.05 8.17 3.35
CA ASP A 423 -18.27 8.38 1.90
C ASP A 423 -19.57 7.72 1.42
N HIS A 424 -19.83 6.48 1.83
CA HIS A 424 -21.11 5.83 1.54
C HIS A 424 -22.30 6.60 2.13
N LEU A 425 -22.16 7.15 3.34
CA LEU A 425 -23.19 7.99 3.95
C LEU A 425 -23.40 9.28 3.16
N ALA A 426 -22.34 9.87 2.59
CA ALA A 426 -22.47 11.03 1.72
C ALA A 426 -23.30 10.69 0.48
N GLN A 427 -23.06 9.54 -0.15
CA GLN A 427 -23.87 9.06 -1.27
C GLN A 427 -25.35 8.82 -0.88
N VAL A 428 -25.60 8.28 0.32
CA VAL A 428 -26.97 8.14 0.86
C VAL A 428 -27.62 9.51 1.09
N ALA A 429 -26.85 10.50 1.52
CA ALA A 429 -27.31 11.87 1.73
C ALA A 429 -27.44 12.70 0.44
N GLY A 430 -27.03 12.17 -0.72
CA GLY A 430 -26.99 12.91 -1.98
C GLY A 430 -25.90 13.99 -2.03
N LEU A 431 -24.85 13.84 -1.22
CA LEU A 431 -23.70 14.71 -1.16
C LEU A 431 -22.55 14.13 -2.00
N PRO A 432 -21.67 14.99 -2.57
CA PRO A 432 -20.63 14.53 -3.50
C PRO A 432 -19.57 13.67 -2.82
N ASP A 433 -19.24 13.95 -1.56
CA ASP A 433 -18.15 13.30 -0.83
C ASP A 433 -18.35 13.37 0.69
N ALA A 434 -17.55 12.59 1.42
CA ALA A 434 -17.53 12.56 2.88
C ALA A 434 -17.22 13.94 3.48
N ASP A 435 -16.42 14.79 2.82
CA ASP A 435 -16.06 16.11 3.36
C ASP A 435 -17.28 17.02 3.44
N ARG A 436 -18.09 17.11 2.38
CA ARG A 436 -19.33 17.92 2.39
C ARG A 436 -20.34 17.39 3.39
N LEU A 437 -20.42 16.07 3.57
CA LEU A 437 -21.21 15.46 4.63
C LEU A 437 -20.75 15.91 6.01
N GLU A 438 -19.45 15.82 6.29
CA GLU A 438 -18.90 16.26 7.56
C GLU A 438 -19.22 17.73 7.83
N TRP A 439 -19.08 18.59 6.82
CA TRP A 439 -19.33 20.02 6.97
C TRP A 439 -20.80 20.34 7.23
N ASP A 440 -21.72 19.68 6.52
CA ASP A 440 -23.16 19.85 6.75
C ASP A 440 -23.56 19.37 8.15
N CYS A 441 -23.05 18.22 8.59
CA CYS A 441 -23.31 17.71 9.92
C CYS A 441 -22.76 18.62 11.02
N GLU A 442 -21.51 19.10 10.91
CA GLU A 442 -20.93 20.04 11.88
C GLU A 442 -21.67 21.38 11.89
N ALA A 443 -22.18 21.84 10.75
CA ALA A 443 -22.98 23.04 10.66
C ALA A 443 -24.30 22.94 11.42
N ARG A 444 -24.96 21.79 11.33
CA ARG A 444 -26.19 21.49 12.07
C ARG A 444 -25.94 21.44 13.58
N ILE A 445 -24.83 20.82 14.01
CA ILE A 445 -24.42 20.79 15.43
C ILE A 445 -24.16 22.22 15.97
N ALA A 446 -23.58 23.11 15.17
CA ALA A 446 -23.24 24.47 15.60
C ALA A 446 -24.48 25.39 15.75
N THR A 447 -25.56 25.13 15.01
CA THR A 447 -26.76 25.99 15.00
C THR A 447 -27.57 25.85 16.31
N GLU A 448 -27.38 24.78 17.07
CA GLU A 448 -28.04 24.52 18.36
C GLU A 448 -27.34 25.16 19.58
N ALA A 449 -26.34 26.02 19.36
CA ALA A 449 -25.56 26.62 20.44
C ALA A 449 -26.34 27.70 21.24
N PRO A 450 -26.29 27.68 22.58
CA PRO A 450 -26.91 28.71 23.42
C PRO A 450 -26.25 30.09 23.24
N GLY A 451 -27.04 31.15 23.39
CA GLY A 451 -26.55 32.55 23.42
C GLY A 451 -25.78 32.90 24.70
N ASP A 452 -25.50 34.19 24.91
CA ASP A 452 -24.78 34.67 26.10
C ASP A 452 -25.52 34.31 27.41
N TRP A 453 -24.78 33.89 28.44
CA TRP A 453 -25.30 33.55 29.77
C TRP A 453 -25.34 34.78 30.69
N ARG A 454 -26.40 34.92 31.49
CA ARG A 454 -26.50 35.92 32.55
C ARG A 454 -26.24 35.29 33.92
N ILE A 455 -25.10 35.61 34.52
CA ILE A 455 -24.71 35.13 35.86
C ILE A 455 -24.58 36.33 36.78
N ALA A 456 -25.52 36.46 37.73
CA ALA A 456 -25.71 37.66 38.55
C ALA A 456 -25.84 38.92 37.66
N ASP A 457 -24.94 39.89 37.83
CA ASP A 457 -24.84 41.13 37.07
C ASP A 457 -23.82 41.07 35.92
N TYR A 458 -23.30 39.89 35.61
CA TYR A 458 -22.36 39.63 34.52
C TYR A 458 -23.04 38.95 33.34
N THR A 459 -22.63 39.36 32.14
CA THR A 459 -22.91 38.65 30.89
C THR A 459 -21.65 37.90 30.48
N VAL A 460 -21.76 36.57 30.42
CA VAL A 460 -20.68 35.65 30.04
C VAL A 460 -21.01 35.09 28.67
N GLY A 461 -20.07 35.16 27.74
CA GLY A 461 -20.21 34.58 26.41
C GLY A 461 -18.92 33.88 25.99
N VAL A 462 -19.01 33.01 24.98
CA VAL A 462 -17.85 32.42 24.32
C VAL A 462 -17.79 33.00 22.90
N ARG A 463 -16.68 33.63 22.55
CA ARG A 463 -16.46 34.25 21.23
C ARG A 463 -15.17 33.71 20.63
N LEU A 464 -15.13 33.55 19.32
CA LEU A 464 -13.88 33.19 18.65
C LEU A 464 -13.01 34.43 18.46
N SER A 465 -11.75 34.31 18.89
CA SER A 465 -10.67 35.23 18.54
C SER A 465 -9.74 34.47 17.62
N ASP A 466 -9.61 34.90 16.37
CA ASP A 466 -9.04 34.10 15.28
C ASP A 466 -9.73 32.72 15.20
N ALA A 467 -9.02 31.65 15.55
CA ALA A 467 -9.53 30.29 15.56
C ALA A 467 -9.90 29.77 16.96
N ASP A 468 -9.61 30.55 18.02
CA ASP A 468 -9.65 30.08 19.40
C ASP A 468 -10.88 30.60 20.14
N PRO A 469 -11.68 29.73 20.80
CA PRO A 469 -12.83 30.18 21.58
C PRO A 469 -12.37 30.76 22.92
N VAL A 470 -12.62 32.05 23.10
CA VAL A 470 -12.25 32.85 24.26
C VAL A 470 -13.50 33.18 25.08
N LEU A 471 -13.39 33.07 26.40
CA LEU A 471 -14.43 33.52 27.32
C LEU A 471 -14.41 35.03 27.44
N THR A 472 -15.56 35.66 27.18
CA THR A 472 -15.77 37.09 27.38
C THR A 472 -16.73 37.30 28.53
N VAL A 473 -16.31 38.05 29.56
CA VAL A 473 -17.17 38.44 30.68
C VAL A 473 -17.32 39.94 30.66
N SER A 474 -18.56 40.44 30.69
CA SER A 474 -18.85 41.87 30.76
C SER A 474 -19.81 42.20 31.89
N ARG A 475 -19.72 43.43 32.40
CA ARG A 475 -20.62 44.00 33.42
C ARG A 475 -20.98 45.41 32.99
N ALA A 476 -22.28 45.72 32.91
CA ALA A 476 -22.78 47.04 32.49
C ALA A 476 -22.12 47.56 31.17
N GLY A 477 -21.90 46.66 30.19
CA GLY A 477 -21.32 47.00 28.90
C GLY A 477 -19.78 47.09 28.85
N ARG A 478 -19.06 46.90 29.98
CA ARG A 478 -17.59 46.87 30.02
C ARG A 478 -17.06 45.44 30.13
N THR A 479 -16.15 45.05 29.24
CA THR A 479 -15.46 43.75 29.26
C THR A 479 -14.38 43.70 30.34
N LEU A 480 -14.32 42.60 31.09
CA LEU A 480 -13.36 42.37 32.18
C LEU A 480 -12.18 41.52 31.71
N LYS A 481 -10.99 41.75 32.30
CA LYS A 481 -9.77 40.99 31.98
C LYS A 481 -9.74 39.56 32.53
N SER A 482 -10.54 39.27 33.55
CA SER A 482 -10.57 37.96 34.21
C SER A 482 -11.99 37.58 34.61
N VAL A 483 -12.30 36.29 34.60
CA VAL A 483 -13.59 35.76 35.07
C VAL A 483 -13.70 35.99 36.60
N PRO A 484 -14.70 36.75 37.09
CA PRO A 484 -14.90 37.00 38.52
C PRO A 484 -15.13 35.71 39.32
N ALA A 485 -14.77 35.71 40.61
CA ALA A 485 -14.98 34.56 41.49
C ALA A 485 -16.48 34.18 41.61
N THR A 486 -17.35 35.19 41.64
CA THR A 486 -18.82 35.02 41.66
C THR A 486 -19.34 34.25 40.45
N VAL A 487 -18.75 34.48 39.27
CA VAL A 487 -19.10 33.76 38.04
C VAL A 487 -18.57 32.32 38.10
N ARG A 488 -17.34 32.11 38.56
CA ARG A 488 -16.73 30.77 38.65
C ARG A 488 -17.45 29.83 39.62
N ALA A 489 -18.09 30.38 40.65
CA ALA A 489 -18.80 29.61 41.67
C ALA A 489 -20.25 29.26 41.27
N ASP A 490 -20.80 29.89 40.21
CA ASP A 490 -22.16 29.59 39.73
C ASP A 490 -22.17 28.27 38.96
N PRO A 491 -23.11 27.34 39.23
CA PRO A 491 -23.21 26.06 38.51
C PRO A 491 -23.26 26.20 36.99
N ARG A 492 -23.88 27.27 36.46
CA ARG A 492 -23.98 27.53 35.02
C ARG A 492 -22.63 27.80 34.35
N TYR A 493 -21.60 28.13 35.12
CA TYR A 493 -20.25 28.28 34.58
C TYR A 493 -19.70 26.96 34.02
N ALA A 494 -20.15 25.81 34.55
CA ALA A 494 -19.81 24.50 33.98
C ALA A 494 -20.35 24.38 32.54
N ASP A 495 -21.60 24.76 32.30
CA ASP A 495 -22.23 24.75 30.97
C ASP A 495 -21.50 25.69 29.99
N VAL A 496 -21.06 26.86 30.47
CA VAL A 496 -20.24 27.79 29.67
C VAL A 496 -18.91 27.14 29.27
N ARG A 497 -18.26 26.42 30.19
CA ARG A 497 -16.99 25.74 29.93
C ARG A 497 -17.14 24.55 28.99
N GLU A 498 -18.22 23.78 29.14
CA GLU A 498 -18.57 22.70 28.22
C GLU A 498 -18.84 23.25 26.81
N HIS A 499 -19.57 24.36 26.71
CA HIS A 499 -19.78 25.04 25.44
C HIS A 499 -18.46 25.54 24.82
N GLN A 500 -17.57 26.12 25.63
CA GLN A 500 -16.25 26.53 25.16
C GLN A 500 -15.44 25.36 24.60
N GLU A 501 -15.45 24.21 25.29
CA GLU A 501 -14.73 23.02 24.82
C GLU A 501 -15.34 22.48 23.52
N ARG A 502 -16.68 22.44 23.42
CA ARG A 502 -17.37 22.05 22.18
C ARG A 502 -16.99 22.95 21.00
N LEU A 503 -16.98 24.27 21.18
CA LEU A 503 -16.53 25.20 20.14
C LEU A 503 -15.04 25.02 19.80
N ARG A 504 -14.20 24.67 20.79
CA ARG A 504 -12.77 24.44 20.58
C ARG A 504 -12.55 23.21 19.70
N GLU A 505 -13.25 22.13 20.00
CA GLU A 505 -13.17 20.92 19.18
C GLU A 505 -13.71 21.15 17.77
N GLN A 506 -14.83 21.88 17.62
CA GLN A 506 -15.38 22.25 16.31
C GLN A 506 -14.39 23.10 15.49
N ALA A 507 -13.83 24.14 16.10
CA ALA A 507 -12.82 24.98 15.46
C ALA A 507 -11.57 24.17 15.07
N ARG A 508 -11.10 23.27 15.95
CA ARG A 508 -9.99 22.37 15.66
C ARG A 508 -10.30 21.47 14.46
N ARG A 509 -11.47 20.82 14.43
CA ARG A 509 -11.89 19.95 13.31
C ARG A 509 -11.99 20.71 12.00
N MET A 510 -12.60 21.89 12.01
CA MET A 510 -12.68 22.75 10.82
C MET A 510 -11.29 23.15 10.33
N ARG A 511 -10.38 23.52 11.24
CA ARG A 511 -9.01 23.91 10.90
C ARG A 511 -8.20 22.75 10.32
N THR A 512 -8.07 21.64 11.05
CA THR A 512 -7.17 20.53 10.71
C THR A 512 -7.76 19.55 9.69
N GLY A 513 -9.08 19.48 9.59
CA GLY A 513 -9.77 18.63 8.61
C GLY A 513 -10.07 19.41 7.35
N MET A 514 -11.00 20.35 7.43
CA MET A 514 -11.55 21.03 6.27
C MET A 514 -10.60 22.05 5.64
N ILE A 515 -10.11 23.02 6.42
CA ILE A 515 -9.32 24.14 5.89
C ILE A 515 -7.97 23.64 5.38
N GLU A 516 -7.31 22.76 6.14
CA GLU A 516 -6.06 22.12 5.69
C GLU A 516 -6.26 21.41 4.36
N ARG A 517 -7.34 20.63 4.19
CA ARG A 517 -7.64 19.95 2.92
C ARG A 517 -7.94 20.94 1.80
N LEU A 518 -8.77 21.97 2.04
CA LEU A 518 -9.06 23.01 1.05
C LEU A 518 -7.79 23.69 0.54
N VAL A 519 -6.86 24.05 1.44
CA VAL A 519 -5.59 24.67 1.05
C VAL A 519 -4.69 23.68 0.33
N ALA A 520 -4.54 22.45 0.85
CA ALA A 520 -3.66 21.43 0.28
C ALA A 520 -4.07 20.99 -1.13
N THR A 521 -5.37 20.90 -1.42
CA THR A 521 -5.87 20.45 -2.72
C THR A 521 -6.20 21.58 -3.68
N GLY A 522 -6.17 22.84 -3.23
CA GLY A 522 -6.76 23.94 -4.00
C GLY A 522 -8.26 23.74 -4.18
N GLY A 523 -8.96 23.38 -3.10
CA GLY A 523 -10.37 23.03 -3.12
C GLY A 523 -11.28 24.21 -3.45
N THR A 524 -12.36 23.93 -4.20
CA THR A 524 -13.34 24.93 -4.64
C THR A 524 -14.63 24.84 -3.82
N LEU A 525 -15.15 25.99 -3.41
CA LEU A 525 -16.45 26.14 -2.74
C LEU A 525 -17.44 26.80 -3.68
N THR A 526 -18.63 26.23 -3.80
CA THR A 526 -19.77 26.93 -4.44
C THR A 526 -20.25 28.09 -3.56
N PRO A 527 -20.96 29.08 -4.13
CA PRO A 527 -21.52 30.20 -3.35
C PRO A 527 -22.35 29.76 -2.16
N ASP A 528 -23.18 28.72 -2.34
CA ASP A 528 -24.05 28.21 -1.27
C ASP A 528 -23.26 27.54 -0.15
N GLU A 529 -22.22 26.77 -0.48
CA GLU A 529 -21.35 26.14 0.50
C GLU A 529 -20.57 27.19 1.29
N LEU A 530 -19.98 28.17 0.61
CA LEU A 530 -19.29 29.29 1.25
C LEU A 530 -20.25 30.03 2.20
N LEU A 531 -21.48 30.31 1.77
CA LEU A 531 -22.48 30.98 2.59
C LEU A 531 -22.82 30.17 3.85
N ARG A 532 -23.04 28.85 3.71
CA ARG A 532 -23.32 27.95 4.85
C ARG A 532 -22.16 27.94 5.84
N LEU A 533 -20.94 27.79 5.35
CA LEU A 533 -19.74 27.73 6.18
C LEU A 533 -19.48 29.06 6.90
N ARG A 534 -19.74 30.20 6.26
CA ARG A 534 -19.62 31.54 6.87
C ARG A 534 -20.67 31.80 7.97
N ARG A 535 -21.76 31.03 8.04
CA ARG A 535 -22.70 31.11 9.17
C ARG A 535 -22.16 30.44 10.42
N LEU A 536 -21.19 29.54 10.29
CA LEU A 536 -20.53 28.90 11.42
C LEU A 536 -19.63 29.89 12.14
N PRO A 537 -19.58 29.89 13.49
CA PRO A 537 -18.65 30.74 14.22
C PRO A 537 -17.20 30.56 13.73
N ALA A 538 -16.74 29.31 13.60
CA ALA A 538 -15.40 28.99 13.14
C ALA A 538 -15.15 29.42 11.69
N GLY A 539 -16.11 29.16 10.80
CA GLY A 539 -15.98 29.55 9.39
C GLY A 539 -15.96 31.05 9.18
N ARG A 540 -16.79 31.80 9.92
CA ARG A 540 -16.78 33.27 9.90
C ARG A 540 -15.43 33.85 10.33
N ALA A 541 -14.74 33.19 11.25
CA ALA A 541 -13.47 33.66 11.78
C ALA A 541 -12.27 33.24 10.91
N MET A 542 -12.30 32.04 10.32
CA MET A 542 -11.15 31.49 9.60
C MET A 542 -11.17 31.73 8.09
N LEU A 543 -12.33 31.63 7.41
CA LEU A 543 -12.41 31.74 5.94
C LEU A 543 -11.93 33.10 5.39
N PRO A 544 -12.23 34.26 6.03
CA PRO A 544 -11.73 35.55 5.55
C PRO A 544 -10.21 35.72 5.64
N ALA A 545 -9.53 34.91 6.46
CA ALA A 545 -8.07 34.96 6.63
C ALA A 545 -7.30 34.13 5.59
N LEU A 546 -8.00 33.43 4.70
CA LEU A 546 -7.42 32.69 3.59
C LEU A 546 -7.32 33.57 2.33
N ILE A 547 -6.39 33.22 1.46
CA ILE A 547 -6.27 33.75 0.10
C ILE A 547 -7.12 32.89 -0.83
N TRP A 548 -7.94 33.53 -1.65
CA TRP A 548 -8.91 32.90 -2.53
C TRP A 548 -8.70 33.33 -3.97
N GLN A 549 -9.16 32.52 -4.91
CA GLN A 549 -9.31 32.84 -6.32
C GLN A 549 -10.79 32.77 -6.69
N ASP A 550 -11.33 33.80 -7.36
CA ASP A 550 -12.68 33.74 -7.93
C ASP A 550 -12.72 33.09 -9.32
N ARG A 551 -13.93 32.90 -9.87
CA ARG A 551 -14.14 32.37 -11.22
C ARG A 551 -13.42 33.16 -12.32
N ALA A 552 -13.20 34.46 -12.15
CA ALA A 552 -12.50 35.31 -13.11
C ALA A 552 -10.97 35.20 -13.01
N GLY A 553 -10.47 34.47 -12.01
CA GLY A 553 -9.05 34.28 -11.75
C GLY A 553 -8.45 35.36 -10.85
N THR A 554 -9.25 36.27 -10.29
CA THR A 554 -8.80 37.30 -9.35
C THR A 554 -8.37 36.65 -8.06
N ILE A 555 -7.16 36.95 -7.58
CA ILE A 555 -6.61 36.41 -6.33
C ILE A 555 -6.65 37.49 -5.26
N GLY A 556 -7.28 37.20 -4.12
CA GLY A 556 -7.56 38.18 -3.06
C GLY A 556 -7.92 37.54 -1.74
N LEU A 557 -8.06 38.36 -0.70
CA LEU A 557 -8.84 37.95 0.48
C LEU A 557 -10.31 37.85 0.10
N LEU A 558 -11.11 37.22 0.96
CA LEU A 558 -12.52 36.94 0.66
C LEU A 558 -13.37 38.20 0.41
N ASP A 559 -12.98 39.36 0.94
CA ASP A 559 -13.63 40.67 0.73
C ASP A 559 -13.14 41.41 -0.53
N GLN A 560 -12.16 40.86 -1.25
CA GLN A 560 -11.52 41.45 -2.42
C GLN A 560 -11.85 40.72 -3.73
N ILE A 561 -12.64 39.66 -3.67
CA ILE A 561 -12.96 38.81 -4.82
C ILE A 561 -14.47 38.69 -5.03
N ALA A 562 -14.89 38.27 -6.23
CA ALA A 562 -16.30 38.02 -6.52
C ALA A 562 -16.79 36.73 -5.83
N LEU A 563 -17.95 36.79 -5.17
CA LEU A 563 -18.55 35.66 -4.44
C LEU A 563 -19.85 35.13 -5.07
N ASP A 564 -20.22 35.64 -6.25
CA ASP A 564 -21.36 35.21 -7.04
C ASP A 564 -21.08 33.92 -7.85
N GLY A 565 -19.80 33.55 -7.97
CA GLY A 565 -19.33 32.29 -8.51
C GLY A 565 -18.57 31.44 -7.49
N PRO A 566 -18.16 30.22 -7.87
CA PRO A 566 -17.28 29.39 -7.07
C PRO A 566 -15.96 30.10 -6.75
N VAL A 567 -15.45 29.85 -5.55
CA VAL A 567 -14.17 30.37 -5.09
C VAL A 567 -13.24 29.23 -4.70
N THR A 568 -11.97 29.35 -5.05
CA THR A 568 -10.96 28.31 -4.83
C THR A 568 -9.96 28.80 -3.79
N ALA A 569 -9.65 27.98 -2.78
CA ALA A 569 -8.58 28.31 -1.84
C ALA A 569 -7.25 28.28 -2.59
N ALA A 570 -6.52 29.40 -2.62
CA ALA A 570 -5.30 29.49 -3.42
C ALA A 570 -4.19 28.61 -2.81
N HIS A 571 -3.77 27.57 -3.53
CA HIS A 571 -2.58 26.81 -3.15
C HIS A 571 -1.31 27.67 -3.36
N PRO A 572 -0.26 27.57 -2.52
CA PRO A 572 0.99 28.33 -2.71
C PRO A 572 1.65 28.16 -4.08
N PHE A 573 1.46 27.03 -4.75
CA PHE A 573 1.88 26.84 -6.15
C PHE A 573 1.25 27.86 -7.11
N LEU A 574 -0.05 28.12 -7.00
CA LEU A 574 -0.74 29.12 -7.82
C LEU A 574 -0.17 30.52 -7.56
N LEU A 575 0.08 30.86 -6.28
CA LEU A 575 0.67 32.14 -5.91
C LEU A 575 2.10 32.29 -6.44
N TYR A 576 2.90 31.21 -6.41
CA TYR A 576 4.24 31.17 -6.96
C TYR A 576 4.23 31.34 -8.49
N GLU A 577 3.40 30.58 -9.19
CA GLU A 577 3.25 30.63 -10.65
C GLU A 577 2.85 32.03 -11.12
N ARG A 578 1.92 32.68 -10.40
CA ARG A 578 1.48 34.06 -10.66
C ARG A 578 2.45 35.13 -10.15
N ARG A 579 3.57 34.75 -9.53
CA ARG A 579 4.55 35.66 -8.89
C ARG A 579 3.94 36.56 -7.81
N LEU A 580 2.90 36.10 -7.13
CA LEU A 580 2.18 36.80 -6.07
C LEU A 580 2.53 36.28 -4.66
N LEU A 581 3.27 35.18 -4.53
CA LEU A 581 3.58 34.56 -3.24
C LEU A 581 4.24 35.53 -2.25
N ALA A 582 5.34 36.19 -2.67
CA ALA A 582 6.05 37.15 -1.82
C ALA A 582 5.18 38.37 -1.45
N HIS A 583 4.36 38.85 -2.39
CA HIS A 583 3.41 39.93 -2.15
C HIS A 583 2.43 39.56 -1.03
N TRP A 584 1.80 38.39 -1.12
CA TRP A 584 0.85 37.92 -0.12
C TRP A 584 1.48 37.63 1.24
N GLN A 585 2.70 37.09 1.27
CA GLN A 585 3.45 36.89 2.52
C GLN A 585 3.67 38.21 3.25
N ALA A 586 4.15 39.25 2.55
CA ALA A 586 4.32 40.58 3.10
C ALA A 586 2.98 41.20 3.54
N GLU A 587 1.93 41.01 2.75
CA GLU A 587 0.61 41.58 3.02
C GLU A 587 -0.06 41.01 4.27
N LEU A 588 0.03 39.69 4.47
CA LEU A 588 -0.49 39.02 5.66
C LEU A 588 0.21 39.49 6.93
N VAL A 589 1.53 39.68 6.88
CA VAL A 589 2.31 40.21 8.00
C VAL A 589 1.92 41.67 8.28
N ARG A 590 1.93 42.52 7.26
CA ARG A 590 1.60 43.95 7.35
C ARG A 590 0.20 44.20 7.90
N ARG A 591 -0.79 43.40 7.49
CA ARG A 591 -2.18 43.51 7.95
C ARG A 591 -2.45 42.77 9.27
N ARG A 592 -1.46 42.09 9.84
CA ARG A 592 -1.61 41.22 11.03
C ARG A 592 -2.71 40.15 10.84
N ILE A 593 -2.80 39.56 9.66
CA ILE A 593 -3.76 38.49 9.37
C ILE A 593 -3.13 37.15 9.70
N ARG A 594 -3.68 36.47 10.72
CA ARG A 594 -3.24 35.13 11.11
C ARG A 594 -4.02 34.06 10.33
N GLN A 595 -3.34 33.34 9.45
CA GLN A 595 -3.95 32.26 8.69
C GLN A 595 -4.27 31.05 9.59
N PRO A 596 -5.42 30.39 9.43
CA PRO A 596 -5.80 29.22 10.23
C PRO A 596 -4.88 28.00 10.02
N VAL A 597 -4.22 27.91 8.86
CA VAL A 597 -3.20 26.92 8.50
C VAL A 597 -2.11 27.63 7.68
N LYS A 598 -0.91 27.05 7.57
CA LYS A 598 0.08 27.53 6.60
C LYS A 598 -0.51 27.46 5.18
N GLN A 599 -0.75 28.63 4.56
CA GLN A 599 -1.14 28.74 3.15
C GLN A 599 -0.07 29.53 2.37
N ALA A 600 0.15 30.81 2.67
CA ALA A 600 1.18 31.61 1.99
C ALA A 600 2.60 31.20 2.42
N PHE A 601 2.75 30.59 3.60
CA PHE A 601 4.03 30.11 4.14
C PHE A 601 4.14 28.58 4.13
N ARG A 602 3.26 27.90 3.37
CA ARG A 602 3.32 26.44 3.21
C ARG A 602 4.49 26.08 2.30
N GLU A 603 5.18 25.02 2.70
CA GLU A 603 6.37 24.53 2.03
C GLU A 603 6.03 24.06 0.60
N LEU A 604 6.73 24.59 -0.39
CA LEU A 604 6.48 24.35 -1.82
C LEU A 604 7.57 23.46 -2.41
N TYR A 605 7.18 22.35 -3.03
CA TYR A 605 8.10 21.42 -3.69
C TYR A 605 7.85 21.43 -5.20
N LEU A 606 8.86 21.89 -5.93
CA LEU A 606 8.85 21.88 -7.39
C LEU A 606 9.67 20.70 -7.92
N LEU A 607 9.32 20.25 -9.12
CA LEU A 607 10.11 19.24 -9.83
C LEU A 607 11.53 19.77 -10.08
N THR A 608 12.53 19.00 -9.70
CA THR A 608 13.96 19.31 -9.85
C THR A 608 14.48 18.86 -11.22
N PRO A 609 15.64 19.35 -11.67
CA PRO A 609 16.30 18.83 -12.87
C PRO A 609 16.54 17.31 -12.81
N ALA A 610 17.05 16.80 -11.68
CA ALA A 610 17.30 15.37 -11.50
C ALA A 610 16.03 14.50 -11.65
N GLU A 611 14.89 14.99 -11.17
CA GLU A 611 13.60 14.29 -11.35
C GLU A 611 13.05 14.41 -12.78
N ARG A 612 13.39 15.48 -13.52
CA ARG A 612 13.08 15.55 -14.96
C ARG A 612 13.92 14.55 -15.75
N ASP A 613 15.19 14.40 -15.40
CA ASP A 613 16.11 13.45 -16.06
C ASP A 613 15.73 12.00 -15.74
N ALA A 614 15.27 11.71 -14.52
CA ALA A 614 14.79 10.40 -14.11
C ALA A 614 13.41 10.04 -14.69
N VAL A 615 12.67 11.03 -15.22
CA VAL A 615 11.35 10.93 -15.85
C VAL A 615 10.21 10.48 -14.91
N ASP A 616 10.27 9.27 -14.35
CA ASP A 616 9.12 8.59 -13.75
C ASP A 616 9.25 8.29 -12.23
N VAL A 617 10.37 8.71 -11.63
CA VAL A 617 10.72 8.38 -10.24
C VAL A 617 11.40 9.53 -9.51
N SER A 618 11.00 9.78 -8.26
CA SER A 618 11.70 10.70 -7.36
C SER A 618 12.50 9.93 -6.32
N ARG A 619 13.78 10.27 -6.22
CA ARG A 619 14.73 9.76 -5.21
C ARG A 619 15.09 10.78 -4.15
N ARG A 620 14.38 11.91 -4.09
CA ARG A 620 14.76 13.07 -3.26
C ARG A 620 14.91 12.72 -1.78
N PHE A 621 14.10 11.77 -1.30
CA PHE A 621 14.10 11.31 0.08
C PHE A 621 14.59 9.86 0.21
N ALA A 622 15.06 9.25 -0.89
CA ALA A 622 15.52 7.88 -0.88
C ALA A 622 16.85 7.77 -0.10
N GLY A 623 17.02 6.68 0.65
CA GLY A 623 18.22 6.40 1.44
C GLY A 623 18.17 6.92 2.88
N HIS A 624 17.13 7.67 3.28
CA HIS A 624 17.02 8.15 4.66
C HIS A 624 16.44 7.07 5.60
N PRO A 625 17.15 6.70 6.68
CA PRO A 625 16.63 5.77 7.67
C PRO A 625 15.65 6.48 8.62
N VAL A 626 14.51 5.83 8.88
CA VAL A 626 13.43 6.33 9.73
C VAL A 626 12.94 5.25 10.70
N ASP A 627 12.44 5.66 11.87
CA ASP A 627 11.67 4.79 12.76
C ASP A 627 10.34 4.45 12.08
N GLY A 628 10.16 3.19 11.70
CA GLY A 628 9.01 2.72 10.94
C GLY A 628 7.69 2.92 11.68
N ARG A 629 7.68 2.90 13.03
CA ARG A 629 6.47 3.11 13.83
C ARG A 629 6.03 4.57 13.79
N VAL A 630 6.96 5.51 13.93
CA VAL A 630 6.69 6.95 13.85
C VAL A 630 6.33 7.34 12.42
N ALA A 631 7.11 6.88 11.44
CA ALA A 631 6.85 7.11 10.01
C ALA A 631 5.46 6.61 9.60
N GLY A 632 5.10 5.37 9.98
CA GLY A 632 3.79 4.81 9.69
C GLY A 632 2.63 5.62 10.30
N GLN A 633 2.79 6.20 11.49
CA GLN A 633 1.78 7.08 12.09
C GLN A 633 1.63 8.41 11.35
N LEU A 634 2.76 9.02 10.93
CA LEU A 634 2.77 10.28 10.19
C LEU A 634 2.12 10.13 8.82
N LEU A 635 2.46 9.05 8.10
CA LEU A 635 1.89 8.65 6.82
C LEU A 635 0.38 8.39 6.95
N SER A 636 -0.02 7.58 7.93
CA SER A 636 -1.44 7.26 8.19
C SER A 636 -2.28 8.51 8.43
N GLY A 637 -1.76 9.47 9.21
CA GLY A 637 -2.44 10.73 9.50
C GLY A 637 -2.67 11.62 8.26
N ARG A 638 -2.02 11.30 7.13
CA ARG A 638 -2.07 12.05 5.87
C ARG A 638 -2.78 11.29 4.74
N GLY A 639 -3.44 10.18 5.07
CA GLY A 639 -4.19 9.39 4.10
C GLY A 639 -3.33 8.42 3.29
N TRP A 640 -2.10 8.14 3.71
CA TRP A 640 -1.33 7.02 3.17
C TRP A 640 -1.78 5.71 3.81
N SER A 641 -1.95 4.68 3.00
CA SER A 641 -2.05 3.29 3.42
C SER A 641 -0.67 2.64 3.43
N THR A 642 -0.31 2.00 4.53
CA THR A 642 0.95 1.25 4.67
C THR A 642 0.67 -0.24 4.49
N HIS A 643 1.44 -0.90 3.63
CA HIS A 643 1.27 -2.31 3.26
C HIS A 643 2.40 -3.18 3.84
N GLY A 644 2.37 -4.49 3.55
CA GLY A 644 3.30 -5.45 4.13
C GLY A 644 4.71 -5.34 3.52
N GLY A 645 5.70 -5.96 4.18
CA GLY A 645 7.12 -5.87 3.79
C GLY A 645 7.52 -6.55 2.47
N TYR A 646 6.58 -7.07 1.67
CA TYR A 646 6.83 -7.76 0.41
C TYR A 646 6.07 -7.19 -0.79
N ASP A 647 5.38 -6.05 -0.63
CA ASP A 647 4.73 -5.35 -1.74
C ASP A 647 5.77 -4.47 -2.49
N GLU A 648 5.57 -4.20 -3.78
CA GLU A 648 6.44 -3.29 -4.56
C GLU A 648 6.52 -1.89 -3.94
N HIS A 649 5.41 -1.46 -3.32
CA HIS A 649 5.29 -0.20 -2.60
C HIS A 649 4.72 -0.44 -1.20
N GLN A 650 5.51 -0.14 -0.18
CA GLN A 650 5.12 -0.33 1.22
C GLN A 650 4.22 0.78 1.75
N ALA A 651 4.03 1.88 1.01
CA ALA A 651 2.96 2.83 1.27
C ALA A 651 2.37 3.42 -0.01
N THR A 652 1.05 3.60 -0.06
CA THR A 652 0.37 4.28 -1.17
C THR A 652 -0.63 5.31 -0.66
N ARG A 653 -0.89 6.36 -1.44
CA ARG A 653 -1.88 7.38 -1.14
C ARG A 653 -2.61 7.78 -2.41
N PRO A 654 -3.95 7.64 -2.48
CA PRO A 654 -4.74 8.27 -3.53
C PRO A 654 -4.58 9.79 -3.44
N VAL A 655 -4.13 10.41 -4.54
CA VAL A 655 -3.92 11.87 -4.64
C VAL A 655 -5.03 12.52 -5.45
N THR A 656 -5.49 11.84 -6.49
CA THR A 656 -6.75 12.12 -7.20
C THR A 656 -7.55 10.84 -7.35
N ALA A 657 -8.69 10.88 -8.04
CA ALA A 657 -9.46 9.66 -8.33
C ALA A 657 -8.69 8.68 -9.24
N GLU A 658 -7.79 9.19 -10.08
CA GLU A 658 -7.04 8.43 -11.09
C GLU A 658 -5.57 8.24 -10.71
N LEU A 659 -5.03 9.04 -9.78
CA LEU A 659 -3.60 9.09 -9.48
C LEU A 659 -3.30 8.66 -8.04
N THR A 660 -2.37 7.72 -7.88
CA THR A 660 -1.90 7.20 -6.59
C THR A 660 -0.41 7.46 -6.44
N ALA A 661 0.01 8.10 -5.34
CA ALA A 661 1.41 8.15 -4.95
C ALA A 661 1.81 6.82 -4.32
N ALA A 662 2.96 6.28 -4.69
CA ALA A 662 3.43 4.96 -4.27
C ALA A 662 4.89 5.03 -3.84
N LEU A 663 5.14 4.70 -2.58
CA LEU A 663 6.42 4.83 -1.89
C LEU A 663 6.99 3.44 -1.60
N ALA A 664 8.22 3.20 -2.07
CA ALA A 664 9.02 2.04 -1.75
C ALA A 664 9.88 2.27 -0.50
N CYS A 665 10.44 1.19 0.05
CA CYS A 665 11.33 1.15 1.22
C CYS A 665 12.34 0.01 1.13
N GLU A 666 13.49 0.18 1.80
CA GLU A 666 14.56 -0.82 1.88
C GLU A 666 14.80 -1.27 3.34
N LEU A 667 15.28 -2.53 3.51
CA LEU A 667 15.74 -3.20 4.75
C LEU A 667 14.66 -3.71 5.76
N HIS A 668 15.12 -4.33 6.86
CA HIS A 668 14.48 -5.38 7.70
C HIS A 668 13.20 -4.99 8.50
N GLY A 669 12.55 -3.88 8.16
CA GLY A 669 11.34 -3.36 8.81
C GLY A 669 10.22 -3.06 7.81
N TYR A 670 9.14 -2.44 8.29
CA TYR A 670 8.06 -1.92 7.45
C TYR A 670 7.42 -0.69 8.11
N PHE A 671 6.71 0.14 7.36
CA PHE A 671 5.97 1.24 7.98
C PHE A 671 4.93 0.68 8.96
N GLY A 672 5.16 0.93 10.25
CA GLY A 672 4.44 0.31 11.37
C GLY A 672 5.34 -0.38 12.39
N GLY A 673 6.59 -0.74 12.03
CA GLY A 673 7.57 -1.31 12.96
C GLY A 673 8.96 -1.60 12.38
N GLY A 674 9.98 -1.49 13.24
CA GLY A 674 11.39 -1.64 12.83
C GLY A 674 11.96 -0.37 12.21
N ASP A 675 13.27 -0.37 11.96
CA ASP A 675 13.93 0.69 11.19
C ASP A 675 13.69 0.45 9.70
N VAL A 676 13.33 1.51 8.98
CA VAL A 676 12.98 1.47 7.56
C VAL A 676 13.81 2.51 6.83
N VAL A 677 14.34 2.16 5.65
CA VAL A 677 14.96 3.16 4.78
C VAL A 677 13.94 3.60 3.75
N VAL A 678 13.68 4.90 3.67
CA VAL A 678 12.79 5.48 2.66
C VAL A 678 13.36 5.19 1.27
N GLY A 679 12.55 4.63 0.38
CA GLY A 679 12.94 4.28 -0.99
C GLY A 679 12.42 5.26 -2.03
N GLU A 680 12.25 4.75 -3.25
CA GLU A 680 11.78 5.52 -4.40
C GLU A 680 10.29 5.88 -4.31
N LEU A 681 9.94 7.08 -4.76
CA LEU A 681 8.55 7.53 -4.93
C LEU A 681 8.16 7.50 -6.42
N ARG A 682 7.03 6.86 -6.72
CA ARG A 682 6.38 6.86 -8.04
C ARG A 682 4.94 7.36 -7.94
N PHE A 683 4.38 7.74 -9.09
CA PHE A 683 2.95 8.02 -9.24
C PHE A 683 2.35 7.02 -10.21
N LEU A 684 1.19 6.46 -9.87
CA LEU A 684 0.53 5.39 -10.61
C LEU A 684 -0.85 5.86 -11.09
N ALA A 685 -1.18 5.59 -12.34
CA ALA A 685 -2.53 5.71 -12.89
C ALA A 685 -2.98 4.34 -13.43
N ALA A 686 -4.11 3.84 -12.93
CA ALA A 686 -4.60 2.49 -13.23
C ALA A 686 -3.52 1.39 -13.09
N GLY A 687 -2.63 1.53 -12.09
CA GLY A 687 -1.52 0.61 -11.82
C GLY A 687 -0.27 0.81 -12.68
N SER A 688 -0.28 1.73 -13.65
CA SER A 688 0.88 2.04 -14.50
C SER A 688 1.61 3.30 -14.02
N VAL A 689 2.94 3.31 -14.11
CA VAL A 689 3.75 4.47 -13.70
C VAL A 689 3.51 5.67 -14.63
N VAL A 690 3.35 6.85 -14.04
CA VAL A 690 3.14 8.13 -14.73
C VAL A 690 4.41 8.97 -14.67
N PRO A 691 4.86 9.58 -15.79
CA PRO A 691 5.96 10.54 -15.78
C PRO A 691 5.71 11.68 -14.79
N LEU A 692 6.73 12.05 -14.00
CA LEU A 692 6.63 13.11 -12.98
C LEU A 692 6.28 14.48 -13.58
N ALA A 693 6.59 14.71 -14.86
CA ALA A 693 6.21 15.93 -15.57
C ALA A 693 4.70 16.02 -15.86
N GLU A 694 3.99 14.89 -15.87
CA GLU A 694 2.53 14.81 -16.09
C GLU A 694 1.75 14.82 -14.77
N VAL A 695 2.44 14.62 -13.63
CA VAL A 695 1.83 14.71 -12.29
C VAL A 695 1.43 16.16 -12.00
N PRO A 696 0.19 16.43 -11.54
CA PRO A 696 -0.23 17.77 -11.17
C PRO A 696 0.73 18.41 -10.13
N PRO A 697 1.24 19.63 -10.35
CA PRO A 697 2.25 20.21 -9.46
C PRO A 697 1.83 20.35 -8.00
N VAL A 698 0.54 20.59 -7.74
CA VAL A 698 -0.03 20.61 -6.39
C VAL A 698 0.05 19.23 -5.74
N ALA A 699 -0.37 18.18 -6.45
CA ALA A 699 -0.28 16.79 -6.00
C ALA A 699 1.15 16.38 -5.68
N PHE A 700 2.09 16.68 -6.58
CA PHE A 700 3.52 16.47 -6.34
C PHE A 700 3.98 17.20 -5.09
N SER A 701 3.65 18.49 -4.96
CA SER A 701 4.12 19.30 -3.83
C SER A 701 3.66 18.76 -2.48
N GLU A 702 2.39 18.34 -2.39
CA GLU A 702 1.81 17.80 -1.17
C GLU A 702 2.37 16.43 -0.79
N VAL A 703 2.59 15.56 -1.77
CA VAL A 703 3.22 14.25 -1.54
C VAL A 703 4.65 14.43 -1.03
N MET A 704 5.43 15.33 -1.63
CA MET A 704 6.79 15.61 -1.18
C MET A 704 6.83 16.23 0.22
N ARG A 705 5.85 17.08 0.55
CA ARG A 705 5.69 17.65 1.89
C ARG A 705 5.40 16.59 2.95
N ASP A 706 4.63 15.56 2.61
CA ASP A 706 4.42 14.43 3.51
C ASP A 706 5.70 13.66 3.78
N LEU A 707 6.47 13.34 2.73
CA LEU A 707 7.73 12.61 2.85
C LEU A 707 8.79 13.41 3.61
N ASP A 708 8.86 14.73 3.39
CA ASP A 708 9.73 15.61 4.16
C ASP A 708 9.44 15.54 5.66
N LEU A 709 8.16 15.53 6.04
CA LEU A 709 7.80 15.38 7.44
C LEU A 709 8.22 14.01 7.99
N VAL A 710 8.03 12.94 7.22
CA VAL A 710 8.45 11.59 7.61
C VAL A 710 9.95 11.57 7.89
N VAL A 711 10.76 12.04 6.96
CA VAL A 711 12.22 12.03 7.10
C VAL A 711 12.70 12.98 8.21
N SER A 712 12.09 14.15 8.36
CA SER A 712 12.50 15.14 9.36
C SER A 712 12.08 14.78 10.80
N VAL A 713 10.96 14.09 11.00
CA VAL A 713 10.44 13.74 12.34
C VAL A 713 10.77 12.31 12.74
N ALA A 714 10.73 11.38 11.80
CA ALA A 714 11.01 9.96 12.08
C ALA A 714 12.47 9.57 11.76
N GLY A 715 13.30 10.46 11.21
CA GLY A 715 14.69 10.18 10.87
C GLY A 715 15.52 9.71 12.06
N THR A 716 16.32 8.65 11.86
CA THR A 716 17.17 8.06 12.91
C THR A 716 18.66 8.45 12.78
N GLU A 717 19.03 9.26 11.78
CA GLU A 717 20.39 9.75 11.61
C GLU A 717 20.84 10.72 12.72
N PRO A 718 22.12 10.69 13.15
CA PRO A 718 22.61 11.51 14.26
C PRO A 718 22.44 13.03 14.09
N HIS A 719 22.39 13.51 12.84
CA HIS A 719 22.30 14.94 12.52
C HIS A 719 20.89 15.38 12.07
N GLY A 720 19.96 14.44 11.90
CA GLY A 720 18.62 14.68 11.35
C GLY A 720 18.62 15.26 9.93
N TYR A 721 17.54 15.07 9.18
CA TYR A 721 17.41 15.66 7.85
C TYR A 721 17.07 17.15 7.94
N ALA A 722 17.90 18.00 7.31
CA ALA A 722 17.69 19.44 7.26
C ALA A 722 16.91 19.85 5.99
N SER A 723 15.58 19.90 6.08
CA SER A 723 14.67 20.21 4.97
C SER A 723 14.91 21.59 4.31
N PRO A 724 15.40 21.67 3.06
CA PRO A 724 15.60 22.95 2.39
C PRO A 724 14.30 23.76 2.21
N PRO A 725 13.13 23.17 1.88
CA PRO A 725 11.87 23.91 1.80
C PRO A 725 11.39 24.49 3.13
N HIS A 726 11.63 23.82 4.26
CA HIS A 726 11.38 24.42 5.57
C HIS A 726 12.27 25.64 5.81
N ALA A 727 13.58 25.56 5.54
CA ALA A 727 14.47 26.72 5.62
C ALA A 727 14.02 27.87 4.72
N ALA A 728 13.59 27.57 3.49
CA ALA A 728 13.10 28.57 2.55
C ALA A 728 11.80 29.25 3.03
N SER A 729 10.85 28.48 3.58
CA SER A 729 9.62 29.04 4.19
C SER A 729 9.95 29.95 5.39
N ARG A 730 10.89 29.54 6.26
CA ARG A 730 11.35 30.37 7.39
C ARG A 730 12.12 31.61 6.94
N ALA A 731 12.93 31.50 5.89
CA ALA A 731 13.61 32.62 5.24
C ALA A 731 12.60 33.66 4.76
N GLN A 732 11.53 33.22 4.08
CA GLN A 732 10.46 34.08 3.59
C GLN A 732 9.67 34.72 4.73
N LEU A 733 9.35 33.97 5.79
CA LEU A 733 8.73 34.51 6.99
C LEU A 733 9.60 35.58 7.66
N LEU A 734 10.89 35.28 7.85
CA LEU A 734 11.82 36.24 8.45
C LEU A 734 11.97 37.48 7.56
N ALA A 735 12.10 37.32 6.25
CA ALA A 735 12.15 38.44 5.30
C ALA A 735 10.91 39.34 5.41
N ALA A 736 9.70 38.74 5.50
CA ALA A 736 8.46 39.50 5.69
C ALA A 736 8.38 40.19 7.07
N LEU A 737 9.02 39.63 8.10
CA LEU A 737 9.06 40.19 9.45
C LEU A 737 10.16 41.24 9.67
N ILE A 738 11.26 41.22 8.91
CA ILE A 738 12.40 42.15 9.06
C ILE A 738 11.91 43.60 8.96
N ASP A 739 11.12 43.91 7.94
CA ASP A 739 10.59 45.26 7.73
C ASP A 739 9.54 45.64 8.78
N ASP A 740 8.64 44.73 9.14
CA ASP A 740 7.57 44.95 10.14
C ASP A 740 8.12 45.19 11.55
N LEU A 741 9.19 44.47 11.93
CA LEU A 741 9.82 44.56 13.24
C LEU A 741 10.97 45.58 13.29
N GLY A 742 11.30 46.23 12.16
CA GLY A 742 12.38 47.21 12.08
C GLY A 742 13.77 46.62 12.32
N LEU A 743 13.99 45.35 11.92
CA LEU A 743 15.24 44.62 12.15
C LEU A 743 16.33 45.01 11.12
N ALA A 744 16.73 46.28 11.12
CA ALA A 744 17.66 46.84 10.13
C ALA A 744 19.05 46.17 10.08
N ARG A 745 19.40 45.38 11.10
CA ARG A 745 20.68 44.65 11.22
C ARG A 745 20.59 43.20 10.76
N VAL A 746 19.40 42.75 10.35
CA VAL A 746 19.14 41.37 9.96
C VAL A 746 18.93 41.30 8.46
N THR A 747 19.63 40.36 7.80
CA THR A 747 19.42 40.02 6.39
C THR A 747 19.28 38.51 6.25
N VAL A 748 18.56 38.05 5.23
CA VAL A 748 18.46 36.63 4.92
C VAL A 748 19.40 36.29 3.74
N ASP A 749 20.29 35.32 3.94
CA ASP A 749 21.24 34.82 2.95
C ASP A 749 21.09 33.29 2.82
N GLY A 750 20.45 32.85 1.74
CA GLY A 750 20.13 31.44 1.50
C GLY A 750 19.31 30.83 2.65
N ALA A 751 19.87 29.79 3.29
CA ALA A 751 19.26 29.10 4.44
C ALA A 751 19.70 29.68 5.80
N SER A 752 20.23 30.90 5.83
CA SER A 752 20.72 31.54 7.07
C SER A 752 20.15 32.95 7.25
N ALA A 753 19.88 33.31 8.50
CA ALA A 753 19.72 34.71 8.91
C ALA A 753 21.06 35.26 9.35
N VAL A 754 21.51 36.34 8.72
CA VAL A 754 22.72 37.08 9.08
C VAL A 754 22.32 38.25 9.95
N VAL A 755 22.75 38.26 11.21
CA VAL A 755 22.47 39.29 12.21
C VAL A 755 23.77 40.04 12.51
N ARG A 756 23.83 41.32 12.15
CA ARG A 756 24.99 42.19 12.42
C ARG A 756 24.79 42.89 13.77
N GLY A 757 25.10 42.18 14.86
CA GLY A 757 24.99 42.71 16.22
C GLY A 757 26.06 43.76 16.55
N SER A 758 25.96 44.33 17.74
CA SER A 758 26.92 45.28 18.29
C SER A 758 28.21 44.60 18.77
N ARG A 759 28.15 43.32 19.17
CA ARG A 759 29.30 42.53 19.66
C ARG A 759 29.92 41.65 18.57
N ALA A 760 29.11 41.04 17.70
CA ALA A 760 29.61 40.21 16.61
C ALA A 760 28.62 40.10 15.43
N THR A 761 29.05 39.51 14.32
CA THR A 761 28.16 39.09 13.24
C THR A 761 27.81 37.62 13.42
N TYR A 762 26.51 37.33 13.43
CA TYR A 762 25.97 35.99 13.66
C TYR A 762 25.28 35.46 12.40
N ARG A 763 25.45 34.18 12.12
CA ARG A 763 24.76 33.45 11.06
C ARG A 763 23.92 32.34 11.69
N VAL A 764 22.61 32.57 11.78
CA VAL A 764 21.63 31.64 12.35
C VAL A 764 21.07 30.75 11.25
N HIS A 765 21.30 29.44 11.33
CA HIS A 765 20.82 28.49 10.34
C HIS A 765 19.31 28.26 10.47
N LEU A 766 18.57 28.38 9.37
CA LEU A 766 17.10 28.39 9.37
C LEU A 766 16.47 26.99 9.44
N ASN A 767 17.25 25.91 9.47
CA ASN A 767 16.75 24.56 9.73
C ASN A 767 16.96 24.11 11.17
N SER A 768 18.17 24.27 11.69
CA SER A 768 18.59 23.78 13.02
C SER A 768 18.51 24.86 14.10
N GLY A 769 18.45 26.14 13.71
CA GLY A 769 18.65 27.27 14.63
C GLY A 769 20.06 27.36 15.20
N SER A 770 21.04 26.63 14.66
CA SER A 770 22.45 26.76 15.07
C SER A 770 23.00 28.14 14.74
N ILE A 771 23.94 28.65 15.55
CA ILE A 771 24.45 30.01 15.43
C ILE A 771 25.96 29.93 15.21
N HIS A 772 26.43 30.43 14.06
CA HIS A 772 27.84 30.66 13.80
C HIS A 772 28.17 32.14 14.04
N VAL A 773 29.29 32.42 14.69
CA VAL A 773 29.80 33.77 14.95
C VAL A 773 30.95 34.00 13.98
N GLU A 774 30.95 35.08 13.21
CA GLU A 774 32.05 35.38 12.29
C GLU A 774 33.26 36.00 13.04
N PRO A 775 34.51 35.59 12.73
CA PRO A 775 34.92 34.62 11.71
C PRO A 775 35.19 33.21 12.29
N GLY A 776 34.16 32.39 12.49
CA GLY A 776 34.29 30.93 12.71
C GLY A 776 33.96 30.38 14.10
N GLY A 777 33.49 31.23 15.03
CA GLY A 777 32.98 30.78 16.33
C GLY A 777 31.61 30.09 16.23
N TYR A 778 31.23 29.37 17.28
CA TYR A 778 29.91 28.76 17.43
C TYR A 778 29.27 29.24 18.72
N LEU A 779 28.01 29.68 18.67
CA LEU A 779 27.28 30.13 19.84
C LEU A 779 26.16 29.14 20.18
N CYS A 780 26.28 28.48 21.34
CA CYS A 780 25.25 27.60 21.85
C CYS A 780 24.31 28.38 22.79
N VAL A 781 23.12 28.71 22.28
CA VAL A 781 22.02 29.23 23.09
C VAL A 781 21.02 28.10 23.34
N VAL A 782 21.08 27.51 24.54
CA VAL A 782 20.19 26.43 24.96
C VAL A 782 18.89 27.02 25.53
N PRO A 783 17.71 26.58 25.09
CA PRO A 783 16.45 27.12 25.57
C PRO A 783 16.06 26.51 26.92
N ALA A 784 16.76 26.85 28.01
CA ALA A 784 16.37 26.43 29.36
C ALA A 784 15.16 27.24 29.89
N SER A 785 14.89 28.41 29.31
CA SER A 785 13.77 29.31 29.64
C SER A 785 13.20 30.07 28.42
N PHE A 786 13.91 30.05 27.29
CA PHE A 786 13.50 30.67 26.02
C PHE A 786 12.33 29.97 25.32
N GLY A 787 11.83 28.84 25.80
CA GLY A 787 10.64 28.16 25.24
C GLY A 787 9.36 28.42 26.04
N ASP A 788 9.48 28.59 27.36
CA ASP A 788 8.34 28.70 28.28
C ASP A 788 7.90 30.15 28.51
N THR A 789 8.80 31.13 28.29
CA THR A 789 8.49 32.57 28.44
C THR A 789 8.71 33.40 27.18
N ALA A 790 9.29 32.85 26.10
CA ALA A 790 9.56 33.65 24.90
C ALA A 790 8.26 34.03 24.17
N HIS A 791 7.97 35.32 24.24
CA HIS A 791 7.16 36.07 23.29
C HIS A 791 5.89 35.37 22.80
N ARG A 792 4.97 35.03 23.72
CA ARG A 792 3.53 34.89 23.38
C ARG A 792 2.95 36.14 22.67
N SER A 793 3.71 37.22 22.52
CA SER A 793 3.33 38.48 21.87
C SER A 793 3.90 38.68 20.46
N LEU A 794 4.78 37.80 19.95
CA LEU A 794 5.23 37.90 18.55
C LEU A 794 4.14 37.36 17.64
N PHE A 795 3.64 38.23 16.77
CA PHE A 795 2.65 37.86 15.77
C PHE A 795 3.28 36.91 14.74
N LEU A 796 2.72 35.69 14.64
CA LEU A 796 2.97 34.79 13.52
C LEU A 796 1.78 34.85 12.56
N PRO A 797 2.02 34.91 11.24
CA PRO A 797 0.96 35.03 10.24
C PRO A 797 0.19 33.72 10.01
N PHE A 798 0.37 32.70 10.85
CA PHE A 798 -0.38 31.44 10.81
C PHE A 798 -0.53 30.83 12.21
N ALA A 799 -1.52 29.96 12.37
CA ALA A 799 -1.86 29.34 13.64
C ALA A 799 -1.06 28.08 13.98
N ASP A 800 -0.41 27.45 13.00
CA ASP A 800 0.34 26.21 13.20
C ASP A 800 1.53 26.38 14.16
N GLU A 801 1.71 25.42 15.06
CA GLU A 801 2.80 25.40 16.02
C GLU A 801 4.10 24.94 15.35
N ASP A 802 4.85 25.87 14.76
CA ASP A 802 6.21 25.61 14.28
C ASP A 802 7.22 26.05 15.36
N ARG A 803 7.49 25.12 16.30
CA ARG A 803 8.39 25.37 17.44
C ARG A 803 9.78 25.83 16.99
N MET A 804 10.30 25.27 15.89
CA MET A 804 11.62 25.64 15.37
C MET A 804 11.63 27.06 14.83
N THR A 805 10.58 27.48 14.12
CA THR A 805 10.40 28.87 13.71
C THR A 805 10.42 29.82 14.91
N SER A 806 9.71 29.51 16.00
CA SER A 806 9.73 30.32 17.22
C SER A 806 11.13 30.39 17.87
N VAL A 807 11.87 29.28 17.88
CA VAL A 807 13.25 29.23 18.38
C VAL A 807 14.18 30.11 17.54
N ILE A 808 14.11 29.99 16.21
CA ILE A 808 14.93 30.78 15.28
C ILE A 808 14.64 32.27 15.44
N LEU A 809 13.36 32.66 15.45
CA LEU A 809 12.96 34.06 15.63
C LEU A 809 13.46 34.62 16.97
N SER A 810 13.34 33.84 18.05
CA SER A 810 13.84 34.24 19.37
C SER A 810 15.35 34.46 19.38
N LYS A 811 16.11 33.59 18.70
CA LYS A 811 17.57 33.74 18.53
C LYS A 811 17.91 34.98 17.71
N VAL A 812 17.25 35.20 16.58
CA VAL A 812 17.49 36.38 15.74
C VAL A 812 17.21 37.68 16.51
N LEU A 813 16.13 37.75 17.26
CA LEU A 813 15.78 38.93 18.06
C LEU A 813 16.77 39.18 19.21
N LEU A 814 17.17 38.12 19.92
CA LEU A 814 18.19 38.19 20.96
C LEU A 814 19.50 38.76 20.42
N LEU A 815 19.95 38.25 19.27
CA LEU A 815 21.23 38.63 18.66
C LEU A 815 21.18 40.01 17.99
N ASN A 816 20.00 40.48 17.58
CA ASN A 816 19.82 41.82 17.03
C ASN A 816 20.09 42.91 18.09
N GLU A 817 19.83 42.59 19.36
CA GLU A 817 20.09 43.44 20.53
C GLU A 817 21.16 42.83 21.44
N ASP A 818 22.25 42.29 20.85
CA ASP A 818 23.27 41.56 21.58
C ASP A 818 23.99 42.37 22.67
N GLU A 819 23.95 43.71 22.60
CA GLU A 819 24.43 44.58 23.68
C GLU A 819 23.66 44.40 24.99
N LYS A 820 22.39 43.99 24.93
CA LYS A 820 21.52 43.77 26.09
C LYS A 820 21.68 42.37 26.72
N ILE A 821 22.46 41.49 26.11
CA ILE A 821 22.72 40.16 26.66
C ILE A 821 23.53 40.30 27.95
N THR A 822 22.97 39.80 29.06
CA THR A 822 23.58 39.81 30.40
C THR A 822 23.93 38.42 30.92
N ASP A 823 23.49 37.36 30.22
CA ASP A 823 23.75 35.97 30.61
C ASP A 823 25.25 35.67 30.51
N PRO A 824 25.94 35.39 31.64
CA PRO A 824 27.38 35.17 31.64
C PRO A 824 27.81 33.93 30.84
N ALA A 825 26.94 32.92 30.68
CA ALA A 825 27.24 31.73 29.88
C ALA A 825 27.22 32.02 28.37
N ILE A 826 26.38 32.97 27.92
CA ILE A 826 26.36 33.45 26.53
C ILE A 826 27.55 34.39 26.30
N LEU A 827 27.80 35.32 27.22
CA LEU A 827 28.91 36.28 27.11
C LEU A 827 30.28 35.60 27.04
N ALA A 828 30.52 34.58 27.87
CA ALA A 828 31.78 33.83 27.85
C ALA A 828 32.05 33.11 26.51
N GLN A 829 31.00 32.77 25.74
CA GLN A 829 31.14 32.17 24.41
C GLN A 829 31.43 33.20 23.31
N LEU A 830 31.15 34.49 23.56
CA LEU A 830 31.42 35.60 22.64
C LEU A 830 32.81 36.22 22.88
N ASP A 831 33.37 36.06 24.08
CA ASP A 831 34.67 36.61 24.50
C ASP A 831 35.89 35.78 24.02
N VAL A 832 35.76 34.97 22.95
CA VAL A 832 36.91 34.22 22.42
C VAL A 832 37.88 35.20 21.75
N PRO A 833 39.16 35.29 22.17
CA PRO A 833 40.12 36.20 21.57
C PRO A 833 40.39 35.83 20.11
N ALA A 834 40.59 36.86 19.28
CA ALA A 834 40.91 36.77 17.86
C ALA A 834 42.13 35.91 17.53
#